data_AF-A0A8C6KH96-F1
#
_entry.id   AF-A0A8C6KH96-F1
#
_cell.length_a   1.000
_cell.length_b   1.000
_cell.length_c   1.000
_cell.angle_alpha   90.00
_cell.angle_beta   90.00
_cell.angle_gamma   90.00
#
_symmetry.space_group_name_H-M   'P 1'
#
loop_
_entity.id
_entity.type
_entity.pdbx_description
1 polymer ?
#
loop_
_entity_poly.entity_id
_entity_poly.type
_entity_poly.pdbx_seq_one_letter_code
_entity_poly.pdbx_strand_id
1 'polypeptide(L)'
;MESYRCLLQAGSQLESTLQQVTVPVSLKEVGGYIEKQVAYLSGGRGEHSSVIITLPECSAFSDIPEEALVKVFTYLTLIPRTRQPGVKFIIILDRRLDTWASIKTALARIAASFPGNLHLVLVLRPTSFFHRTVTDIGFRFSQDDFMLKMPVVMLSSVTDLLRYIDENQLTSEFGGTLDYCHSDWIVLRTAIESFAVTVKDIAQMLQGFGTEVAETELPDEGKAIEHLLEIHTEKYRKLKVKLHARCITIHYWADVVFCCKNILCMTGRHQIRFKRGLLAQLRDMESAFDGFFEKHHLKLHQHLQLLRYEQSFQEMDLCLEHLMGQEKELSLNVNTLAQAEVALKKLDCLESNSQEVMSRAQIIILHGHQLSAGHHYALALIMQRCNELRHRCDSLSAALKTKHSFLMQTHQLLLCLGQAQTWCDDGAYMLANQLVDKSQSKEGAQVALREIEKFLEVAPSMLSSSLEVLSMEYEAVITPQLQVTPLLRPFGYNRNQPHDETEGYSKRVYLIIFHFLPAFNISLCFLQSGWRRQPGPPKAVRRGWRTCLSTCLCPLCCFCCHFLCDYLYSALTLNSVRLFTCHSHVMRELIETERIYVDELLSVLLGYRAEMDNPVLSGLLPPILRSKRDLLFGNMPEIYNFHSRVFLQDLEGCLEAPETVGACFLERKENFQMYEWYCQNKPRSEALWRQFSDCAFFHECQTKLEHKLGLDSYLLKPVQRLTKYQLLLKELLKYSPDCEGTSELQGALTAMLDLLKSVNDSMHQISITGYEGDICALGRVLMQGSFSVWISHKRGPTRMKELARFKPMQRHFFLYEKALLLCKRREEHGEGNNKTPSYSFKHCLKMTAVGITENVKGDVKKFEVWYSGREEVYVVQVRCLRTVGARTGPPAIKVNPANYFVFSLFFDFCFLIY
;
A
#
# COMPACT_ATOMS: atom_id res chain seq x y z
N MET A 1 6.97 -19.54 13.51
CA MET A 1 6.49 -20.91 13.22
C MET A 1 5.02 -20.96 12.80
N GLU A 2 4.04 -20.55 13.60
CA GLU A 2 2.61 -20.73 13.24
C GLU A 2 2.22 -20.07 11.91
N SER A 3 2.53 -18.78 11.70
CA SER A 3 2.28 -18.10 10.41
C SER A 3 3.01 -18.73 9.21
N TYR A 4 4.15 -19.42 9.42
CA TYR A 4 4.83 -20.18 8.36
C TYR A 4 4.06 -21.47 8.01
N ARG A 5 3.42 -22.13 8.99
CA ARG A 5 2.49 -23.24 8.70
C ARG A 5 1.29 -22.78 7.89
N CYS A 6 0.75 -21.59 8.16
CA CYS A 6 -0.32 -21.00 7.35
C CYS A 6 0.12 -20.77 5.89
N LEU A 7 1.33 -20.25 5.67
CA LEU A 7 1.93 -20.10 4.33
C LEU A 7 2.05 -21.44 3.59
N LEU A 8 2.60 -22.47 4.25
CA LEU A 8 2.71 -23.81 3.68
C LEU A 8 1.34 -24.42 3.35
N GLN A 9 0.33 -24.21 4.21
CA GLN A 9 -1.04 -24.68 3.99
C GLN A 9 -1.70 -23.97 2.80
N ALA A 10 -1.55 -22.66 2.68
CA ALA A 10 -2.06 -21.89 1.53
C ALA A 10 -1.37 -22.32 0.22
N GLY A 11 -0.04 -22.49 0.23
CA GLY A 11 0.71 -23.00 -0.91
C GLY A 11 0.28 -24.42 -1.33
N SER A 12 0.05 -25.32 -0.37
CA SER A 12 -0.43 -26.68 -0.65
C SER A 12 -1.86 -26.69 -1.24
N GLN A 13 -2.76 -25.83 -0.74
CA GLN A 13 -4.10 -25.67 -1.33
C GLN A 13 -4.03 -25.14 -2.77
N LEU A 14 -3.19 -24.13 -3.02
CA LEU A 14 -2.97 -23.56 -4.35
C LEU A 14 -2.35 -24.59 -5.31
N GLU A 15 -1.35 -25.35 -4.87
CA GLU A 15 -0.74 -26.42 -5.67
C GLU A 15 -1.74 -27.54 -6.00
N SER A 16 -2.57 -27.95 -5.03
CA SER A 16 -3.64 -28.93 -5.27
C SER A 16 -4.67 -28.44 -6.31
N THR A 17 -4.83 -27.11 -6.45
CA THR A 17 -5.69 -26.49 -7.46
C THR A 17 -4.98 -26.41 -8.81
N LEU A 18 -3.68 -26.06 -8.83
CA LEU A 18 -2.85 -26.01 -10.04
C LEU A 18 -2.66 -27.38 -10.70
N GLN A 19 -2.47 -28.45 -9.91
CA GLN A 19 -2.38 -29.83 -10.40
C GLN A 19 -3.64 -30.28 -11.18
N GLN A 20 -4.79 -29.65 -10.96
CA GLN A 20 -6.03 -29.92 -11.69
C GLN A 20 -6.08 -29.23 -13.07
N VAL A 21 -5.23 -28.22 -13.29
CA VAL A 21 -5.13 -27.43 -14.54
C VAL A 21 -4.01 -27.91 -15.44
N THR A 22 -2.90 -28.41 -14.89
CA THR A 22 -1.80 -28.99 -15.66
C THR A 22 -2.27 -30.28 -16.33
N VAL A 23 -2.85 -30.13 -17.52
CA VAL A 23 -3.14 -31.21 -18.46
C VAL A 23 -1.81 -31.82 -18.90
N PRO A 24 -1.67 -33.16 -19.01
CA PRO A 24 -0.43 -33.80 -19.48
C PRO A 24 -0.11 -33.56 -20.97
N VAL A 25 -0.95 -32.79 -21.67
CA VAL A 25 -0.75 -32.25 -23.01
C VAL A 25 -1.19 -30.79 -22.95
N SER A 26 -0.34 -29.85 -23.34
CA SER A 26 -0.65 -28.41 -23.36
C SER A 26 -1.16 -27.93 -24.72
N LEU A 27 -1.80 -26.75 -24.77
CA LEU A 27 -2.18 -26.12 -26.04
C LEU A 27 -0.97 -25.86 -26.95
N LYS A 28 0.24 -25.70 -26.38
CA LYS A 28 1.48 -25.50 -27.15
C LYS A 28 1.88 -26.72 -27.97
N GLU A 29 1.49 -27.93 -27.54
CA GLU A 29 1.81 -29.19 -28.25
C GLU A 29 0.80 -29.52 -29.36
N VAL A 30 -0.46 -29.12 -29.19
CA VAL A 30 -1.54 -29.39 -30.17
C VAL A 30 -1.94 -28.17 -31.01
N GLY A 31 -1.39 -26.99 -30.71
CA GLY A 31 -1.81 -25.69 -31.24
C GLY A 31 -1.96 -25.67 -32.76
N GLY A 32 -0.91 -26.05 -33.50
CA GLY A 32 -0.92 -26.10 -34.97
C GLY A 32 -1.88 -27.12 -35.60
N TYR A 33 -2.56 -27.96 -34.82
CA TYR A 33 -3.69 -28.81 -35.26
C TYR A 33 -5.04 -28.20 -34.85
N ILE A 34 -5.10 -27.59 -33.66
CA ILE A 34 -6.28 -26.84 -33.19
C ILE A 34 -6.54 -25.63 -34.10
N GLU A 35 -5.51 -24.83 -34.42
CA GLU A 35 -5.55 -23.67 -35.33
C GLU A 35 -6.01 -24.05 -36.75
N LYS A 36 -5.69 -25.27 -37.21
CA LYS A 36 -6.17 -25.84 -38.47
C LYS A 36 -7.57 -26.46 -38.37
N GLN A 37 -8.24 -26.26 -37.24
CA GLN A 37 -9.58 -26.75 -36.91
C GLN A 37 -9.75 -28.28 -37.06
N VAL A 38 -8.70 -29.08 -36.87
CA VAL A 38 -8.75 -30.56 -36.98
C VAL A 38 -9.88 -31.17 -36.15
N ALA A 39 -10.02 -30.67 -34.92
CA ALA A 39 -11.18 -30.88 -34.06
C ALA A 39 -11.27 -29.69 -33.08
N TYR A 40 -12.48 -29.30 -32.68
CA TYR A 40 -12.68 -28.21 -31.73
C TYR A 40 -13.86 -28.43 -30.77
N LEU A 41 -13.87 -27.66 -29.68
CA LEU A 41 -14.94 -27.62 -28.68
C LEU A 41 -15.70 -26.29 -28.79
N SER A 42 -16.89 -26.30 -29.40
CA SER A 42 -17.81 -25.15 -29.41
C SER A 42 -18.29 -24.76 -27.99
N GLY A 43 -18.25 -25.72 -27.06
CA GLY A 43 -18.80 -25.59 -25.72
C GLY A 43 -20.23 -26.10 -25.57
N GLY A 44 -20.89 -26.48 -26.67
CA GLY A 44 -22.24 -27.04 -26.69
C GLY A 44 -22.39 -28.36 -25.92
N ARG A 45 -23.64 -28.73 -25.65
CA ARG A 45 -24.04 -29.97 -24.98
C ARG A 45 -25.13 -30.69 -25.76
N GLY A 46 -25.01 -32.01 -25.86
CA GLY A 46 -26.13 -32.87 -26.22
C GLY A 46 -26.92 -33.30 -24.98
N GLU A 47 -27.86 -34.20 -25.21
CA GLU A 47 -28.66 -34.82 -24.16
C GLU A 47 -27.79 -35.38 -23.01
N HIS A 48 -28.34 -35.43 -21.80
CA HIS A 48 -27.65 -35.87 -20.58
C HIS A 48 -26.35 -35.09 -20.27
N SER A 49 -26.24 -33.84 -20.75
CA SER A 49 -25.02 -33.01 -20.65
C SER A 49 -23.78 -33.62 -21.33
N SER A 50 -23.98 -34.43 -22.37
CA SER A 50 -22.89 -34.99 -23.18
C SER A 50 -22.11 -33.86 -23.89
N VAL A 51 -20.79 -33.93 -23.92
CA VAL A 51 -19.92 -32.90 -24.51
C VAL A 51 -19.85 -33.05 -26.03
N ILE A 52 -20.14 -31.99 -26.77
CA ILE A 52 -20.00 -31.99 -28.24
C ILE A 52 -18.57 -31.59 -28.63
N ILE A 53 -17.93 -32.43 -29.44
CA ILE A 53 -16.69 -32.14 -30.17
C ILE A 53 -17.03 -32.12 -31.67
N THR A 54 -16.58 -31.09 -32.39
CA THR A 54 -16.78 -31.00 -33.84
C THR A 54 -15.48 -31.30 -34.57
N LEU A 55 -15.54 -32.17 -35.57
CA LEU A 55 -14.56 -32.34 -36.64
C LEU A 55 -15.18 -31.69 -37.89
N PRO A 56 -14.80 -30.46 -38.25
CA PRO A 56 -15.29 -29.81 -39.45
C PRO A 56 -14.70 -30.44 -40.72
N GLU A 57 -15.10 -29.90 -41.85
CA GLU A 57 -14.59 -30.26 -43.16
C GLU A 57 -13.07 -30.00 -43.27
N CYS A 58 -12.30 -31.08 -43.30
CA CYS A 58 -10.84 -31.05 -43.29
C CYS A 58 -10.31 -32.08 -44.28
N SER A 59 -9.98 -31.65 -45.50
CA SER A 59 -9.53 -32.53 -46.59
C SER A 59 -8.24 -33.29 -46.27
N ALA A 60 -7.32 -32.67 -45.52
CA ALA A 60 -6.07 -33.27 -45.08
C ALA A 60 -6.20 -34.11 -43.78
N PHE A 61 -7.42 -34.43 -43.32
CA PHE A 61 -7.62 -35.19 -42.07
C PHE A 61 -6.94 -36.57 -42.11
N SER A 62 -6.96 -37.22 -43.27
CA SER A 62 -6.29 -38.49 -43.54
C SER A 62 -4.77 -38.45 -43.31
N ASP A 63 -4.14 -37.29 -43.50
CA ASP A 63 -2.68 -37.11 -43.51
C ASP A 63 -2.11 -36.78 -42.11
N ILE A 64 -2.97 -36.50 -41.14
CA ILE A 64 -2.60 -36.17 -39.75
C ILE A 64 -1.99 -37.43 -39.09
N PRO A 65 -0.83 -37.36 -38.41
CA PRO A 65 -0.28 -38.50 -37.68
C PRO A 65 -1.22 -39.00 -36.57
N GLU A 66 -1.26 -40.32 -36.33
CA GLU A 66 -2.14 -40.90 -35.31
C GLU A 66 -1.81 -40.40 -33.90
N GLU A 67 -0.53 -40.33 -33.53
CA GLU A 67 -0.11 -39.72 -32.25
C GLU A 67 -0.61 -38.28 -32.07
N ALA A 68 -0.66 -37.49 -33.15
CA ALA A 68 -1.14 -36.12 -33.10
C ALA A 68 -2.65 -36.07 -32.88
N LEU A 69 -3.39 -36.98 -33.52
CA LEU A 69 -4.83 -37.11 -33.33
C LEU A 69 -5.17 -37.57 -31.90
N VAL A 70 -4.42 -38.53 -31.34
CA VAL A 70 -4.50 -38.95 -29.93
C VAL A 70 -4.22 -37.77 -28.99
N LYS A 71 -3.17 -36.97 -29.24
CA LYS A 71 -2.83 -35.78 -28.44
C LYS A 71 -3.95 -34.72 -28.51
N VAL A 72 -4.53 -34.47 -29.69
CA VAL A 72 -5.67 -33.55 -29.87
C VAL A 72 -6.91 -34.03 -29.13
N PHE A 73 -7.31 -35.30 -29.26
CA PHE A 73 -8.48 -35.82 -28.54
C PHE A 73 -8.25 -35.91 -27.04
N THR A 74 -7.04 -36.25 -26.58
CA THR A 74 -6.65 -36.18 -25.18
C THR A 74 -6.79 -34.75 -24.67
N TYR A 75 -6.24 -33.77 -25.37
CA TYR A 75 -6.35 -32.37 -24.97
C TYR A 75 -7.82 -31.89 -24.86
N LEU A 76 -8.64 -32.16 -25.88
CA LEU A 76 -10.05 -31.74 -25.89
C LEU A 76 -10.89 -32.48 -24.83
N THR A 77 -10.74 -33.80 -24.67
CA THR A 77 -11.50 -34.56 -23.65
C THR A 77 -11.15 -34.18 -22.21
N LEU A 78 -9.99 -33.56 -21.97
CA LEU A 78 -9.54 -33.12 -20.65
C LEU A 78 -9.90 -31.66 -20.31
N ILE A 79 -10.53 -30.91 -21.21
CA ILE A 79 -11.05 -29.54 -20.91
C ILE A 79 -12.38 -29.55 -20.11
N PRO A 80 -13.38 -30.42 -20.39
CA PRO A 80 -14.69 -30.41 -19.72
C PRO A 80 -14.75 -30.91 -18.26
N ARG A 81 -13.62 -30.99 -17.54
CA ARG A 81 -13.43 -31.70 -16.25
C ARG A 81 -14.25 -31.17 -15.05
N THR A 82 -15.58 -31.29 -15.07
CA THR A 82 -16.36 -31.53 -13.85
C THR A 82 -16.17 -32.98 -13.42
N ARG A 83 -15.86 -33.22 -12.13
CA ARG A 83 -15.56 -34.56 -11.60
C ARG A 83 -16.82 -35.43 -11.45
N GLN A 84 -17.36 -35.91 -12.57
CA GLN A 84 -18.35 -37.00 -12.59
C GLN A 84 -17.79 -38.17 -13.42
N PRO A 85 -17.60 -39.36 -12.84
CA PRO A 85 -17.28 -40.54 -13.64
C PRO A 85 -18.47 -40.84 -14.56
N GLY A 86 -18.20 -40.91 -15.88
CA GLY A 86 -19.24 -41.17 -16.89
C GLY A 86 -19.57 -40.01 -17.84
N VAL A 87 -18.81 -38.90 -17.85
CA VAL A 87 -18.95 -37.84 -18.88
C VAL A 87 -18.90 -38.46 -20.29
N LYS A 88 -20.01 -38.31 -21.01
CA LYS A 88 -20.22 -38.78 -22.38
C LYS A 88 -19.77 -37.74 -23.40
N PHE A 89 -19.29 -38.19 -24.55
CA PHE A 89 -18.91 -37.33 -25.68
C PHE A 89 -19.77 -37.63 -26.91
N ILE A 90 -20.14 -36.59 -27.67
CA ILE A 90 -20.76 -36.69 -28.99
C ILE A 90 -19.81 -36.06 -30.00
N ILE A 91 -19.56 -36.73 -31.11
CA ILE A 91 -18.79 -36.18 -32.22
C ILE A 91 -19.73 -35.77 -33.36
N ILE A 92 -19.60 -34.53 -33.83
CA ILE A 92 -20.12 -34.10 -35.13
C ILE A 92 -18.97 -34.23 -36.14
N LEU A 93 -19.16 -35.02 -37.19
CA LEU A 93 -18.19 -35.24 -38.26
C LEU A 93 -18.75 -34.68 -39.57
N ASP A 94 -18.22 -33.53 -40.00
CA ASP A 94 -18.65 -32.86 -41.22
C ASP A 94 -17.79 -33.28 -42.42
N ARG A 95 -18.45 -33.82 -43.46
CA ARG A 95 -17.83 -34.43 -44.64
C ARG A 95 -18.68 -34.20 -45.90
N ARG A 96 -19.26 -33.01 -46.05
CA ARG A 96 -20.23 -32.67 -47.12
C ARG A 96 -19.61 -32.54 -48.51
N LEU A 97 -18.32 -32.23 -48.62
CA LEU A 97 -17.54 -32.16 -49.86
C LEU A 97 -16.52 -33.31 -49.99
N ASP A 98 -16.57 -34.29 -49.08
CA ASP A 98 -15.57 -35.35 -48.94
C ASP A 98 -15.97 -36.67 -49.63
N THR A 99 -15.13 -37.70 -49.58
CA THR A 99 -15.42 -39.02 -50.19
C THR A 99 -15.90 -40.07 -49.18
N TRP A 100 -16.65 -41.07 -49.65
CA TRP A 100 -17.07 -42.22 -48.82
C TRP A 100 -15.89 -43.02 -48.25
N ALA A 101 -14.73 -43.03 -48.92
CA ALA A 101 -13.50 -43.61 -48.39
C ALA A 101 -12.95 -42.78 -47.22
N SER A 102 -12.89 -41.45 -47.36
CA SER A 102 -12.49 -40.52 -46.29
C SER A 102 -13.35 -40.67 -45.04
N ILE A 103 -14.68 -40.80 -45.18
CA ILE A 103 -15.60 -41.05 -44.06
C ILE A 103 -15.24 -42.35 -43.31
N LYS A 104 -15.01 -43.46 -44.04
CA LYS A 104 -14.62 -44.74 -43.41
C LYS A 104 -13.28 -44.63 -42.66
N THR A 105 -12.28 -44.01 -43.28
CA THR A 105 -10.97 -43.76 -42.67
C THR A 105 -11.08 -42.87 -41.43
N ALA A 106 -11.88 -41.80 -41.49
CA ALA A 106 -12.10 -40.90 -40.37
C ALA A 106 -12.76 -41.63 -39.18
N LEU A 107 -13.81 -42.42 -39.41
CA LEU A 107 -14.49 -43.19 -38.36
C LEU A 107 -13.56 -44.23 -37.71
N ALA A 108 -12.76 -44.95 -38.50
CA ALA A 108 -11.77 -45.90 -37.98
C ALA A 108 -10.73 -45.21 -37.08
N ARG A 109 -10.19 -44.07 -37.53
CA ARG A 109 -9.17 -43.31 -36.80
C ARG A 109 -9.71 -42.61 -35.56
N ILE A 110 -10.96 -42.12 -35.58
CA ILE A 110 -11.66 -41.64 -34.37
C ILE A 110 -11.73 -42.77 -33.35
N ALA A 111 -12.18 -43.96 -33.76
CA ALA A 111 -12.35 -45.08 -32.85
C ALA A 111 -11.04 -45.62 -32.26
N ALA A 112 -9.92 -45.55 -33.01
CA ALA A 112 -8.60 -45.91 -32.51
C ALA A 112 -7.99 -44.83 -31.59
N SER A 113 -8.20 -43.54 -31.90
CA SER A 113 -7.51 -42.43 -31.23
C SER A 113 -8.28 -41.75 -30.07
N PHE A 114 -9.55 -42.06 -29.85
CA PHE A 114 -10.39 -41.33 -28.88
C PHE A 114 -10.30 -41.90 -27.45
N PRO A 115 -9.81 -41.13 -26.44
CA PRO A 115 -9.51 -41.66 -25.10
C PRO A 115 -10.69 -41.56 -24.10
N GLY A 116 -11.87 -41.12 -24.54
CA GLY A 116 -13.03 -40.85 -23.69
C GLY A 116 -14.24 -41.77 -23.94
N ASN A 117 -15.28 -41.64 -23.12
CA ASN A 117 -16.54 -42.36 -23.27
C ASN A 117 -17.36 -41.78 -24.45
N LEU A 118 -17.06 -42.21 -25.67
CA LEU A 118 -17.72 -41.78 -26.89
C LEU A 118 -19.13 -42.40 -26.98
N HIS A 119 -20.15 -41.55 -26.87
CA HIS A 119 -21.55 -41.94 -26.80
C HIS A 119 -22.21 -42.05 -28.18
N LEU A 120 -21.87 -41.16 -29.11
CA LEU A 120 -22.55 -41.03 -30.40
C LEU A 120 -21.65 -40.30 -31.42
N VAL A 121 -21.70 -40.72 -32.69
CA VAL A 121 -21.10 -39.97 -33.81
C VAL A 121 -22.19 -39.61 -34.83
N LEU A 122 -22.33 -38.32 -35.12
CA LEU A 122 -23.26 -37.75 -36.08
C LEU A 122 -22.48 -37.33 -37.33
N VAL A 123 -22.80 -37.89 -38.50
CA VAL A 123 -22.01 -37.69 -39.73
C VAL A 123 -22.83 -36.95 -40.79
N LEU A 124 -22.37 -35.78 -41.23
CA LEU A 124 -22.95 -35.06 -42.37
C LEU A 124 -22.30 -35.57 -43.68
N ARG A 125 -23.10 -36.22 -44.53
CA ARG A 125 -22.61 -36.89 -45.76
C ARG A 125 -22.68 -36.01 -47.03
N PRO A 126 -21.93 -36.35 -48.10
CA PRO A 126 -22.00 -35.66 -49.38
C PRO A 126 -23.37 -35.75 -50.07
N THR A 127 -23.69 -34.72 -50.86
CA THR A 127 -25.03 -34.52 -51.47
C THR A 127 -25.08 -34.67 -52.99
N SER A 128 -23.99 -35.12 -53.64
CA SER A 128 -23.86 -35.22 -55.10
C SER A 128 -23.45 -36.64 -55.54
N PHE A 129 -24.03 -37.26 -56.58
CA PHE A 129 -25.27 -36.93 -57.30
C PHE A 129 -25.71 -38.17 -58.12
N PHE A 130 -26.90 -38.76 -57.86
CA PHE A 130 -27.81 -39.35 -58.85
C PHE A 130 -28.98 -40.12 -58.19
N HIS A 131 -30.20 -39.68 -58.50
CA HIS A 131 -31.51 -40.39 -58.56
C HIS A 131 -31.99 -41.36 -57.45
N ARG A 132 -33.33 -41.47 -57.40
CA ARG A 132 -34.09 -42.31 -56.46
C ARG A 132 -33.95 -43.82 -56.76
N THR A 133 -34.40 -44.62 -55.78
CA THR A 133 -34.87 -46.01 -55.95
C THR A 133 -33.83 -47.09 -56.31
N VAL A 134 -32.71 -47.13 -55.56
CA VAL A 134 -32.10 -48.41 -55.15
C VAL A 134 -31.77 -48.35 -53.64
N THR A 135 -32.74 -48.80 -52.82
CA THR A 135 -32.61 -49.39 -51.47
C THR A 135 -31.32 -49.14 -50.66
N ASP A 136 -31.35 -48.61 -49.43
CA ASP A 136 -31.89 -49.23 -48.18
C ASP A 136 -31.57 -50.72 -47.93
N ILE A 137 -30.84 -51.38 -48.84
CA ILE A 137 -30.43 -52.79 -48.76
C ILE A 137 -28.96 -52.96 -49.20
N GLY A 138 -28.47 -52.12 -50.13
CA GLY A 138 -27.09 -52.23 -50.66
C GLY A 138 -25.98 -51.75 -49.72
N PHE A 139 -26.28 -50.87 -48.76
CA PHE A 139 -25.35 -50.42 -47.72
C PHE A 139 -25.87 -50.76 -46.31
N ARG A 140 -26.14 -52.05 -46.08
CA ARG A 140 -25.83 -52.60 -44.76
C ARG A 140 -24.31 -52.46 -44.57
N PHE A 141 -23.87 -51.46 -43.81
CA PHE A 141 -22.64 -51.60 -43.04
C PHE A 141 -22.83 -52.88 -42.21
N SER A 142 -22.03 -53.92 -42.45
CA SER A 142 -22.12 -55.11 -41.61
C SER A 142 -21.72 -54.71 -40.18
N GLN A 143 -22.32 -55.36 -39.18
CA GLN A 143 -21.86 -55.17 -37.79
C GLN A 143 -20.52 -55.87 -37.54
N ASP A 144 -20.00 -56.60 -38.53
CA ASP A 144 -18.81 -57.42 -38.49
C ASP A 144 -17.57 -56.67 -39.04
N ASP A 145 -17.74 -55.83 -40.08
CA ASP A 145 -16.66 -55.00 -40.67
C ASP A 145 -16.11 -53.94 -39.72
N PHE A 146 -16.90 -53.54 -38.71
CA PHE A 146 -16.48 -52.62 -37.65
C PHE A 146 -16.86 -53.18 -36.28
N MET A 147 -15.88 -53.80 -35.62
CA MET A 147 -15.92 -54.29 -34.22
C MET A 147 -15.98 -53.13 -33.19
N LEU A 148 -16.83 -52.14 -33.43
CA LEU A 148 -16.95 -50.91 -32.65
C LEU A 148 -18.27 -50.87 -31.88
N LYS A 149 -18.20 -50.71 -30.56
CA LYS A 149 -19.37 -50.49 -29.67
C LYS A 149 -19.93 -49.06 -29.78
N MET A 150 -19.76 -48.41 -30.92
CA MET A 150 -19.96 -46.98 -31.15
C MET A 150 -21.16 -46.77 -32.09
N PRO A 151 -22.27 -46.16 -31.64
CA PRO A 151 -23.38 -45.84 -32.53
C PRO A 151 -23.02 -44.67 -33.44
N VAL A 152 -23.20 -44.87 -34.75
CA VAL A 152 -22.95 -43.86 -35.79
C VAL A 152 -24.25 -43.60 -36.53
N VAL A 153 -24.60 -42.32 -36.72
CA VAL A 153 -25.80 -41.89 -37.43
C VAL A 153 -25.40 -41.07 -38.64
N MET A 154 -25.81 -41.54 -39.83
CA MET A 154 -25.60 -40.85 -41.09
C MET A 154 -26.75 -39.86 -41.34
N LEU A 155 -26.45 -38.56 -41.36
CA LEU A 155 -27.42 -37.49 -41.55
C LEU A 155 -27.44 -37.05 -43.02
N SER A 156 -28.61 -36.62 -43.52
CA SER A 156 -28.80 -36.23 -44.93
C SER A 156 -28.81 -34.72 -45.14
N SER A 157 -28.99 -33.97 -44.06
CA SER A 157 -29.03 -32.51 -44.04
C SER A 157 -28.50 -31.99 -42.70
N VAL A 158 -28.05 -30.74 -42.68
CA VAL A 158 -27.68 -30.03 -41.44
C VAL A 158 -28.88 -29.97 -40.48
N THR A 159 -30.09 -29.77 -41.02
CA THR A 159 -31.35 -29.79 -40.27
C THR A 159 -31.67 -31.12 -39.56
N ASP A 160 -31.02 -32.23 -39.91
CA ASP A 160 -31.19 -33.49 -39.17
C ASP A 160 -30.42 -33.52 -37.84
N LEU A 161 -29.41 -32.65 -37.63
CA LEU A 161 -28.72 -32.51 -36.34
C LEU A 161 -29.67 -32.06 -35.22
N LEU A 162 -30.65 -31.23 -35.56
CA LEU A 162 -31.67 -30.70 -34.63
C LEU A 162 -32.62 -31.78 -34.06
N ARG A 163 -32.50 -33.03 -34.51
CA ARG A 163 -33.18 -34.20 -33.91
C ARG A 163 -32.41 -34.82 -32.75
N TYR A 164 -31.15 -34.43 -32.55
CA TYR A 164 -30.22 -35.03 -31.57
C TYR A 164 -29.58 -33.99 -30.64
N ILE A 165 -29.52 -32.72 -31.05
CA ILE A 165 -28.87 -31.62 -30.34
C ILE A 165 -29.75 -30.36 -30.48
N ASP A 166 -30.01 -29.67 -29.38
CA ASP A 166 -30.79 -28.43 -29.36
C ASP A 166 -30.18 -27.32 -30.24
N GLU A 167 -31.04 -26.49 -30.85
CA GLU A 167 -30.63 -25.34 -31.67
C GLU A 167 -29.67 -24.39 -30.92
N ASN A 168 -29.86 -24.20 -29.61
CA ASN A 168 -29.01 -23.34 -28.78
C ASN A 168 -27.67 -23.99 -28.35
N GLN A 169 -27.41 -25.24 -28.76
CA GLN A 169 -26.17 -25.99 -28.51
C GLN A 169 -25.37 -26.30 -29.79
N LEU A 170 -25.90 -25.94 -30.96
CA LEU A 170 -25.22 -26.01 -32.26
C LEU A 170 -24.77 -24.62 -32.73
N THR A 171 -23.60 -24.54 -33.34
CA THR A 171 -23.08 -23.30 -33.96
C THR A 171 -23.84 -22.98 -35.25
N SER A 172 -23.73 -21.72 -35.71
CA SER A 172 -24.48 -21.21 -36.86
C SER A 172 -24.15 -21.91 -38.19
N GLU A 173 -22.93 -22.45 -38.34
CA GLU A 173 -22.51 -23.29 -39.48
C GLU A 173 -23.29 -24.62 -39.57
N PHE A 174 -23.86 -25.08 -38.45
CA PHE A 174 -24.74 -26.23 -38.31
C PHE A 174 -26.20 -25.84 -38.05
N GLY A 175 -26.59 -24.60 -38.37
CA GLY A 175 -27.97 -24.14 -38.30
C GLY A 175 -28.50 -23.86 -36.89
N GLY A 176 -27.62 -23.72 -35.89
CA GLY A 176 -27.99 -23.34 -34.53
C GLY A 176 -27.70 -21.88 -34.17
N THR A 177 -27.92 -21.56 -32.89
CA THR A 177 -27.79 -20.20 -32.31
C THR A 177 -26.65 -20.07 -31.29
N LEU A 178 -25.82 -21.10 -31.12
CA LEU A 178 -24.63 -21.04 -30.28
C LEU A 178 -23.58 -20.10 -30.90
N ASP A 179 -23.29 -18.99 -30.21
CA ASP A 179 -22.17 -18.12 -30.58
C ASP A 179 -20.84 -18.79 -30.20
N TYR A 180 -19.92 -18.84 -31.17
CA TYR A 180 -18.60 -19.46 -31.04
C TYR A 180 -17.63 -18.81 -32.02
N CYS A 181 -16.54 -18.27 -31.50
CA CYS A 181 -15.42 -17.78 -32.30
C CYS A 181 -14.17 -18.61 -32.00
N HIS A 182 -13.62 -19.23 -33.03
CA HIS A 182 -12.51 -20.18 -32.88
C HIS A 182 -11.19 -19.51 -32.48
N SER A 183 -10.86 -18.35 -33.06
CA SER A 183 -9.70 -17.54 -32.65
C SER A 183 -9.77 -17.16 -31.17
N ASP A 184 -10.95 -16.74 -30.73
CA ASP A 184 -11.16 -16.19 -29.39
C ASP A 184 -11.12 -17.30 -28.34
N TRP A 185 -11.55 -18.52 -28.71
CA TRP A 185 -11.35 -19.73 -27.92
C TRP A 185 -9.87 -20.06 -27.74
N ILE A 186 -9.06 -19.98 -28.81
CA ILE A 186 -7.59 -20.21 -28.73
C ILE A 186 -6.95 -19.14 -27.84
N VAL A 187 -7.23 -17.85 -28.08
CA VAL A 187 -6.68 -16.73 -27.29
C VAL A 187 -7.03 -16.88 -25.81
N LEU A 188 -8.30 -17.16 -25.48
CA LEU A 188 -8.72 -17.43 -24.10
C LEU A 188 -7.97 -18.61 -23.50
N ARG A 189 -7.83 -19.72 -24.24
CA ARG A 189 -7.25 -20.95 -23.72
C ARG A 189 -5.74 -20.83 -23.49
N THR A 190 -5.00 -20.20 -24.40
CA THR A 190 -3.61 -19.79 -24.19
C THR A 190 -3.48 -18.91 -22.93
N ALA A 191 -4.39 -17.95 -22.76
CA ALA A 191 -4.43 -17.09 -21.58
C ALA A 191 -4.93 -17.78 -20.29
N ILE A 192 -5.49 -19.00 -20.34
CA ILE A 192 -5.78 -19.83 -19.16
C ILE A 192 -4.52 -20.59 -18.74
N GLU A 193 -3.80 -21.20 -19.69
CA GLU A 193 -2.62 -22.02 -19.40
C GLU A 193 -1.42 -21.17 -18.98
N SER A 194 -1.16 -20.06 -19.69
CA SER A 194 -0.13 -19.08 -19.31
C SER A 194 -0.37 -18.47 -17.92
N PHE A 195 -1.64 -18.27 -17.55
CA PHE A 195 -2.02 -17.83 -16.20
C PHE A 195 -1.70 -18.90 -15.15
N ALA A 196 -2.06 -20.16 -15.38
CA ALA A 196 -1.79 -21.24 -14.43
C ALA A 196 -0.28 -21.45 -14.18
N VAL A 197 0.56 -21.38 -15.23
CA VAL A 197 2.02 -21.38 -15.09
C VAL A 197 2.49 -20.18 -14.27
N THR A 198 2.02 -18.98 -14.60
CA THR A 198 2.38 -17.75 -13.88
C THR A 198 2.06 -17.82 -12.39
N VAL A 199 0.90 -18.36 -12.01
CA VAL A 199 0.50 -18.55 -10.60
C VAL A 199 1.40 -19.57 -9.90
N LYS A 200 1.77 -20.67 -10.59
CA LYS A 200 2.71 -21.67 -10.05
C LYS A 200 4.08 -21.07 -9.76
N ASP A 201 4.66 -20.34 -10.70
CA ASP A 201 5.97 -19.70 -10.54
C ASP A 201 6.00 -18.77 -9.31
N ILE A 202 4.93 -18.00 -9.11
CA ILE A 202 4.80 -17.06 -7.99
C ILE A 202 4.66 -17.82 -6.66
N ALA A 203 3.83 -18.87 -6.61
CA ALA A 203 3.68 -19.71 -5.42
C ALA A 203 5.02 -20.34 -5.00
N GLN A 204 5.79 -20.87 -5.95
CA GLN A 204 7.12 -21.41 -5.71
C GLN A 204 8.11 -20.35 -5.22
N MET A 205 8.04 -19.13 -5.73
CA MET A 205 8.90 -18.01 -5.28
C MET A 205 8.57 -17.57 -3.85
N LEU A 206 7.28 -17.55 -3.48
CA LEU A 206 6.80 -17.28 -2.12
C LEU A 206 7.20 -18.39 -1.14
N GLN A 207 7.05 -19.67 -1.52
CA GLN A 207 7.48 -20.81 -0.71
C GLN A 207 9.00 -20.85 -0.50
N GLY A 208 9.78 -20.63 -1.56
CA GLY A 208 11.24 -20.64 -1.50
C GLY A 208 11.79 -19.57 -0.55
N PHE A 209 11.41 -18.30 -0.76
CA PHE A 209 11.85 -17.23 0.12
C PHE A 209 11.24 -17.31 1.52
N GLY A 210 9.99 -17.77 1.66
CA GLY A 210 9.38 -18.04 2.95
C GLY A 210 10.09 -19.13 3.76
N THR A 211 10.72 -20.10 3.09
CA THR A 211 11.51 -21.16 3.73
C THR A 211 12.90 -20.65 4.10
N GLU A 212 13.57 -19.90 3.22
CA GLU A 212 14.82 -19.19 3.53
C GLU A 212 14.68 -18.36 4.83
N VAL A 213 13.62 -17.56 4.92
CA VAL A 213 13.30 -16.70 6.09
C VAL A 213 12.89 -17.51 7.33
N ALA A 214 12.40 -18.74 7.18
CA ALA A 214 12.04 -19.62 8.30
C ALA A 214 13.22 -20.41 8.86
N GLU A 215 14.21 -20.73 8.01
CA GLU A 215 15.43 -21.48 8.35
C GLU A 215 16.61 -20.55 8.72
N THR A 216 16.42 -19.24 8.64
CA THR A 216 17.40 -18.22 9.04
C THR A 216 17.69 -18.26 10.54
N GLU A 217 18.92 -18.67 10.90
CA GLU A 217 19.49 -18.49 12.24
C GLU A 217 19.78 -17.00 12.53
N LEU A 218 19.93 -16.63 13.80
CA LEU A 218 20.19 -15.25 14.23
C LEU A 218 21.66 -15.08 14.65
N PRO A 219 22.47 -14.29 13.92
CA PRO A 219 23.80 -13.89 14.36
C PRO A 219 23.79 -13.03 15.64
N ASP A 220 24.76 -13.26 16.53
CA ASP A 220 24.98 -12.42 17.72
C ASP A 220 25.59 -11.03 17.38
N GLU A 221 26.11 -10.85 16.15
CA GLU A 221 26.70 -9.59 15.71
C GLU A 221 25.65 -8.62 15.12
N GLY A 222 25.52 -7.43 15.71
CA GLY A 222 24.58 -6.40 15.26
C GLY A 222 24.72 -6.00 13.78
N LYS A 223 25.94 -5.93 13.25
CA LYS A 223 26.20 -5.62 11.83
C LYS A 223 25.73 -6.73 10.88
N ALA A 224 25.85 -7.99 11.31
CA ALA A 224 25.34 -9.13 10.54
C ALA A 224 23.81 -9.12 10.51
N ILE A 225 23.15 -8.77 11.63
CA ILE A 225 21.70 -8.59 11.71
C ILE A 225 21.22 -7.41 10.84
N GLU A 226 21.93 -6.28 10.84
CA GLU A 226 21.65 -5.14 9.97
C GLU A 226 21.68 -5.54 8.49
N HIS A 227 22.76 -6.20 8.05
CA HIS A 227 22.90 -6.64 6.67
C HIS A 227 21.88 -7.72 6.27
N LEU A 228 21.56 -8.64 7.18
CA LEU A 228 20.51 -9.66 7.00
C LEU A 228 19.13 -8.99 6.80
N LEU A 229 18.82 -7.96 7.58
CA LEU A 229 17.58 -7.19 7.47
C LEU A 229 17.50 -6.42 6.14
N GLU A 230 18.59 -5.79 5.70
CA GLU A 230 18.69 -5.17 4.37
C GLU A 230 18.43 -6.18 3.24
N ILE A 231 19.09 -7.34 3.27
CA ILE A 231 18.93 -8.40 2.25
C ILE A 231 17.49 -8.91 2.24
N HIS A 232 16.90 -9.19 3.41
CA HIS A 232 15.55 -9.73 3.53
C HIS A 232 14.51 -8.71 3.05
N THR A 233 14.63 -7.44 3.43
CA THR A 233 13.72 -6.38 3.01
C THR A 233 13.84 -6.04 1.52
N GLU A 234 15.05 -6.07 0.95
CA GLU A 234 15.22 -5.88 -0.50
C GLU A 234 14.78 -7.11 -1.32
N LYS A 235 14.95 -8.35 -0.80
CA LYS A 235 14.35 -9.56 -1.39
C LYS A 235 12.83 -9.49 -1.35
N TYR A 236 12.24 -9.09 -0.22
CA TYR A 236 10.81 -8.86 -0.05
C TYR A 236 10.31 -7.80 -1.05
N ARG A 237 10.94 -6.63 -1.12
CA ARG A 237 10.56 -5.57 -2.07
C ARG A 237 10.65 -6.03 -3.53
N LYS A 238 11.72 -6.72 -3.92
CA LYS A 238 11.86 -7.34 -5.25
C LYS A 238 10.78 -8.38 -5.54
N LEU A 239 10.39 -9.18 -4.54
CA LEU A 239 9.30 -10.16 -4.65
C LEU A 239 7.94 -9.47 -4.80
N LYS A 240 7.63 -8.46 -3.97
CA LYS A 240 6.39 -7.67 -4.05
C LYS A 240 6.28 -6.93 -5.38
N VAL A 241 7.37 -6.37 -5.92
CA VAL A 241 7.36 -5.77 -7.28
C VAL A 241 7.08 -6.82 -8.38
N LYS A 242 7.70 -8.01 -8.30
CA LYS A 242 7.42 -9.11 -9.25
C LYS A 242 5.97 -9.61 -9.14
N LEU A 243 5.47 -9.76 -7.92
CA LEU A 243 4.06 -10.05 -7.62
C LEU A 243 3.17 -9.00 -8.26
N HIS A 244 3.36 -7.73 -7.96
CA HIS A 244 2.50 -6.65 -8.42
C HIS A 244 2.51 -6.51 -9.95
N ALA A 245 3.68 -6.59 -10.60
CA ALA A 245 3.79 -6.56 -12.06
C ALA A 245 3.03 -7.72 -12.72
N ARG A 246 3.24 -8.97 -12.24
CA ARG A 246 2.53 -10.14 -12.78
C ARG A 246 1.03 -10.10 -12.43
N CYS A 247 0.66 -9.62 -11.26
CA CYS A 247 -0.74 -9.44 -10.83
C CYS A 247 -1.46 -8.34 -11.62
N ILE A 248 -0.81 -7.23 -11.98
CA ILE A 248 -1.36 -6.22 -12.89
C ILE A 248 -1.61 -6.84 -14.28
N THR A 249 -0.64 -7.57 -14.81
CA THR A 249 -0.81 -8.35 -16.05
C THR A 249 -1.99 -9.32 -15.94
N ILE A 250 -2.14 -10.02 -14.81
CA ILE A 250 -3.26 -10.94 -14.55
C ILE A 250 -4.62 -10.22 -14.50
N HIS A 251 -4.73 -9.05 -13.85
CA HIS A 251 -6.00 -8.30 -13.83
C HIS A 251 -6.35 -7.77 -15.22
N TYR A 252 -5.37 -7.24 -15.96
CA TYR A 252 -5.55 -6.84 -17.36
C TYR A 252 -6.05 -8.00 -18.23
N TRP A 253 -5.44 -9.20 -18.12
CA TRP A 253 -5.95 -10.40 -18.81
C TRP A 253 -7.29 -10.88 -18.28
N ALA A 254 -7.62 -10.67 -17.00
CA ALA A 254 -8.93 -11.01 -16.44
C ALA A 254 -10.04 -10.10 -17.02
N ASP A 255 -9.74 -8.84 -17.32
CA ASP A 255 -10.65 -7.90 -17.97
C ASP A 255 -10.74 -8.14 -19.49
N VAL A 256 -9.65 -8.51 -20.17
CA VAL A 256 -9.72 -9.02 -21.57
C VAL A 256 -10.63 -10.26 -21.64
N VAL A 257 -10.52 -11.18 -20.68
CA VAL A 257 -11.42 -12.34 -20.54
C VAL A 257 -12.84 -11.94 -20.13
N PHE A 258 -13.03 -10.78 -19.49
CA PHE A 258 -14.33 -10.20 -19.19
C PHE A 258 -14.98 -9.61 -20.45
N CYS A 259 -14.23 -8.99 -21.37
CA CYS A 259 -14.71 -8.62 -22.70
C CYS A 259 -15.20 -9.85 -23.49
N CYS A 260 -14.47 -10.97 -23.44
CA CYS A 260 -14.85 -12.24 -24.07
C CYS A 260 -16.13 -12.88 -23.51
N LYS A 261 -16.74 -12.36 -22.44
CA LYS A 261 -17.99 -12.91 -21.86
C LYS A 261 -19.15 -13.00 -22.86
N ASN A 262 -19.16 -12.17 -23.89
CA ASN A 262 -20.26 -12.12 -24.86
C ASN A 262 -20.14 -13.19 -25.97
N ILE A 263 -19.03 -13.93 -26.05
CA ILE A 263 -18.66 -14.79 -27.21
C ILE A 263 -18.58 -16.29 -26.84
N LEU A 264 -18.82 -16.66 -25.56
CA LEU A 264 -18.63 -18.03 -25.08
C LEU A 264 -19.77 -18.55 -24.20
N CYS A 265 -20.19 -19.78 -24.51
CA CYS A 265 -21.23 -20.55 -23.83
C CYS A 265 -20.88 -20.92 -22.37
N MET A 266 -21.75 -21.69 -21.70
CA MET A 266 -21.69 -22.06 -20.27
C MET A 266 -20.32 -22.60 -19.78
N THR A 267 -19.52 -23.21 -20.65
CA THR A 267 -18.12 -23.56 -20.37
C THR A 267 -17.29 -22.38 -19.84
N GLY A 268 -17.51 -21.18 -20.37
CA GLY A 268 -16.87 -19.93 -19.92
C GLY A 268 -17.21 -19.55 -18.47
N ARG A 269 -18.43 -19.83 -17.98
CA ARG A 269 -18.79 -19.55 -16.58
C ARG A 269 -17.93 -20.35 -15.59
N HIS A 270 -17.67 -21.62 -15.90
CA HIS A 270 -16.81 -22.46 -15.08
C HIS A 270 -15.34 -22.03 -15.14
N GLN A 271 -14.83 -21.67 -16.32
CA GLN A 271 -13.46 -21.18 -16.49
C GLN A 271 -13.21 -19.81 -15.83
N ILE A 272 -14.18 -18.89 -15.86
CA ILE A 272 -14.10 -17.60 -15.16
C ILE A 272 -14.15 -17.80 -13.64
N ARG A 273 -15.04 -18.68 -13.15
CA ARG A 273 -15.11 -19.05 -11.72
C ARG A 273 -13.79 -19.68 -11.26
N PHE A 274 -13.18 -20.49 -12.12
CA PHE A 274 -11.87 -21.09 -11.89
C PHE A 274 -10.73 -20.07 -11.82
N LYS A 275 -10.62 -19.13 -12.79
CA LYS A 275 -9.61 -18.05 -12.72
C LYS A 275 -9.72 -17.22 -11.43
N ARG A 276 -10.95 -16.91 -11.00
CA ARG A 276 -11.21 -16.21 -9.73
C ARG A 276 -10.78 -17.03 -8.51
N GLY A 277 -10.93 -18.35 -8.54
CA GLY A 277 -10.44 -19.26 -7.49
C GLY A 277 -8.93 -19.23 -7.32
N LEU A 278 -8.17 -19.41 -8.41
CA LEU A 278 -6.70 -19.32 -8.37
C LEU A 278 -6.22 -17.93 -7.92
N LEU A 279 -6.86 -16.85 -8.40
CA LEU A 279 -6.48 -15.49 -8.01
C LEU A 279 -6.75 -15.20 -6.53
N ALA A 280 -7.84 -15.73 -5.96
CA ALA A 280 -8.12 -15.66 -4.54
C ALA A 280 -7.05 -16.42 -3.74
N GLN A 281 -6.84 -17.70 -4.04
CA GLN A 281 -5.83 -18.54 -3.36
C GLN A 281 -4.41 -17.95 -3.45
N LEU A 282 -4.05 -17.28 -4.55
CA LEU A 282 -2.77 -16.58 -4.66
C LEU A 282 -2.69 -15.35 -3.75
N ARG A 283 -3.77 -14.55 -3.64
CA ARG A 283 -3.86 -13.42 -2.68
C ARG A 283 -3.88 -13.90 -1.24
N ASP A 284 -4.52 -15.03 -0.95
CA ASP A 284 -4.54 -15.67 0.37
C ASP A 284 -3.12 -16.12 0.77
N MET A 285 -2.38 -16.71 -0.17
CA MET A 285 -0.98 -17.11 0.00
C MET A 285 -0.04 -15.91 0.14
N GLU A 286 -0.24 -14.84 -0.63
CA GLU A 286 0.49 -13.57 -0.48
C GLU A 286 0.24 -12.95 0.90
N SER A 287 -1.02 -12.89 1.36
CA SER A 287 -1.36 -12.36 2.69
C SER A 287 -0.81 -13.22 3.83
N ALA A 288 -0.79 -14.54 3.68
CA ALA A 288 -0.15 -15.46 4.63
C ALA A 288 1.37 -15.28 4.68
N PHE A 289 2.01 -14.98 3.54
CA PHE A 289 3.42 -14.67 3.46
C PHE A 289 3.74 -13.31 4.09
N ASP A 290 3.01 -12.25 3.76
CA ASP A 290 3.18 -10.90 4.34
C ASP A 290 3.06 -10.96 5.87
N GLY A 291 2.00 -11.59 6.39
CA GLY A 291 1.78 -11.78 7.83
C GLY A 291 2.77 -12.73 8.54
N PHE A 292 3.61 -13.44 7.78
CA PHE A 292 4.78 -14.15 8.28
C PHE A 292 6.04 -13.27 8.23
N PHE A 293 6.28 -12.57 7.12
CA PHE A 293 7.43 -11.69 6.93
C PHE A 293 7.44 -10.54 7.94
N GLU A 294 6.33 -9.84 8.16
CA GLU A 294 6.24 -8.75 9.15
C GLU A 294 6.63 -9.22 10.57
N LYS A 295 6.24 -10.44 10.96
CA LYS A 295 6.61 -11.02 12.25
C LYS A 295 8.09 -11.39 12.33
N HIS A 296 8.70 -11.83 11.23
CA HIS A 296 10.14 -12.08 11.16
C HIS A 296 10.93 -10.76 11.19
N HIS A 297 10.51 -9.77 10.41
CA HIS A 297 11.11 -8.44 10.33
C HIS A 297 11.06 -7.71 11.69
N LEU A 298 9.92 -7.77 12.39
CA LEU A 298 9.80 -7.28 13.77
C LEU A 298 10.74 -8.03 14.73
N LYS A 299 10.88 -9.36 14.61
CA LYS A 299 11.81 -10.15 15.42
C LYS A 299 13.27 -9.73 15.19
N LEU A 300 13.69 -9.50 13.93
CA LEU A 300 15.02 -9.01 13.59
C LEU A 300 15.26 -7.60 14.18
N HIS A 301 14.32 -6.67 14.01
CA HIS A 301 14.43 -5.32 14.58
C HIS A 301 14.53 -5.34 16.11
N GLN A 302 13.70 -6.14 16.79
CA GLN A 302 13.78 -6.28 18.25
C GLN A 302 15.10 -6.96 18.67
N HIS A 303 15.63 -7.92 17.90
CA HIS A 303 16.92 -8.52 18.21
C HIS A 303 18.07 -7.50 18.06
N LEU A 304 18.06 -6.67 17.02
CA LEU A 304 19.01 -5.56 16.86
C LEU A 304 18.88 -4.50 17.97
N GLN A 305 17.65 -4.17 18.39
CA GLN A 305 17.40 -3.29 19.53
C GLN A 305 18.00 -3.85 20.82
N LEU A 306 17.86 -5.17 21.07
CA LEU A 306 18.44 -5.83 22.24
C LEU A 306 19.97 -5.79 22.22
N LEU A 307 20.62 -6.11 21.10
CA LEU A 307 22.08 -6.09 20.98
C LEU A 307 22.65 -4.69 21.24
N ARG A 308 22.06 -3.66 20.64
CA ARG A 308 22.43 -2.25 20.89
C ARG A 308 22.16 -1.80 22.33
N TYR A 309 21.09 -2.32 22.95
CA TYR A 309 20.75 -2.03 24.35
C TYR A 309 21.72 -2.70 25.33
N GLU A 310 22.06 -3.99 25.16
CA GLU A 310 23.06 -4.68 25.98
C GLU A 310 24.45 -4.05 25.83
N GLN A 311 24.86 -3.63 24.63
CA GLN A 311 26.09 -2.86 24.45
C GLN A 311 26.05 -1.54 25.25
N SER A 312 24.97 -0.76 25.11
CA SER A 312 24.80 0.50 25.84
C SER A 312 24.79 0.30 27.37
N PHE A 313 24.19 -0.81 27.83
CA PHE A 313 24.22 -1.23 29.23
C PHE A 313 25.66 -1.54 29.68
N GLN A 314 26.40 -2.37 28.95
CA GLN A 314 27.77 -2.77 29.30
C GLN A 314 28.74 -1.58 29.34
N GLU A 315 28.64 -0.66 28.38
CA GLU A 315 29.43 0.58 28.38
C GLU A 315 29.13 1.45 29.61
N MET A 316 27.85 1.57 30.00
CA MET A 316 27.44 2.33 31.19
C MET A 316 27.80 1.64 32.51
N ASP A 317 27.71 0.30 32.57
CA ASP A 317 28.06 -0.50 33.74
C ASP A 317 29.54 -0.32 34.10
N LEU A 318 30.41 -0.34 33.08
CA LEU A 318 31.84 -0.05 33.21
C LEU A 318 32.12 1.39 33.66
N CYS A 319 31.39 2.38 33.15
CA CYS A 319 31.52 3.78 33.62
C CYS A 319 31.11 3.94 35.09
N LEU A 320 30.03 3.28 35.53
CA LEU A 320 29.57 3.32 36.91
C LEU A 320 30.50 2.57 37.86
N GLU A 321 31.01 1.39 37.49
CA GLU A 321 32.04 0.67 38.26
C GLU A 321 33.32 1.50 38.42
N HIS A 322 33.76 2.21 37.37
CA HIS A 322 34.94 3.07 37.46
C HIS A 322 34.74 4.22 38.47
N LEU A 323 33.57 4.87 38.46
CA LEU A 323 33.22 5.91 39.44
C LEU A 323 33.08 5.33 40.86
N MET A 324 32.49 4.14 41.01
CA MET A 324 32.42 3.42 42.29
C MET A 324 33.80 2.94 42.78
N GLY A 325 34.79 2.81 41.89
CA GLY A 325 36.20 2.63 42.24
C GLY A 325 36.82 3.92 42.78
N GLN A 326 36.71 5.02 42.02
CA GLN A 326 37.20 6.35 42.41
C GLN A 326 36.59 6.83 43.74
N GLU A 327 35.31 6.56 43.97
CA GLU A 327 34.63 6.83 45.25
C GLU A 327 35.34 6.11 46.39
N LYS A 328 35.56 4.79 46.29
CA LYS A 328 36.21 3.98 47.33
C LYS A 328 37.65 4.43 47.61
N GLU A 329 38.37 4.87 46.59
CA GLU A 329 39.76 5.38 46.70
C GLU A 329 39.85 6.74 47.42
N LEU A 330 38.76 7.52 47.53
CA LEU A 330 38.76 8.77 48.31
C LEU A 330 38.88 8.49 49.82
N SER A 331 40.11 8.69 50.32
CA SER A 331 40.47 8.66 51.74
C SER A 331 39.70 9.71 52.56
N LEU A 332 39.13 9.28 53.68
CA LEU A 332 38.51 10.13 54.70
C LEU A 332 39.46 10.52 55.83
N ASN A 333 40.70 10.00 55.83
CA ASN A 333 41.71 10.32 56.84
C ASN A 333 42.24 11.75 56.62
N VAL A 334 41.68 12.72 57.35
CA VAL A 334 41.96 14.15 57.23
C VAL A 334 42.29 14.72 58.62
N ASN A 335 43.42 15.41 58.75
CA ASN A 335 43.95 15.90 60.03
C ASN A 335 44.05 17.44 60.09
N THR A 336 43.99 18.13 58.96
CA THR A 336 44.24 19.58 58.84
C THR A 336 43.25 20.23 57.88
N LEU A 337 42.97 21.53 58.07
CA LEU A 337 41.99 22.27 57.27
C LEU A 337 42.31 22.23 55.77
N ALA A 338 43.58 22.41 55.40
CA ALA A 338 44.02 22.36 54.00
C ALA A 338 43.84 20.96 53.36
N GLN A 339 43.98 19.87 54.14
CA GLN A 339 43.65 18.53 53.66
C GLN A 339 42.14 18.35 53.49
N ALA A 340 41.32 18.92 54.38
CA ALA A 340 39.86 18.88 54.30
C ALA A 340 39.36 19.60 53.03
N GLU A 341 39.86 20.82 52.78
CA GLU A 341 39.54 21.57 51.56
C GLU A 341 39.93 20.82 50.27
N VAL A 342 41.10 20.18 50.25
CA VAL A 342 41.56 19.41 49.07
C VAL A 342 40.77 18.11 48.90
N ALA A 343 40.33 17.47 49.99
CA ALA A 343 39.46 16.31 49.93
C ALA A 343 38.05 16.67 49.42
N LEU A 344 37.47 17.77 49.93
CA LEU A 344 36.19 18.31 49.46
C LEU A 344 36.24 18.69 47.98
N LYS A 345 37.21 19.52 47.55
CA LYS A 345 37.37 19.91 46.13
C LYS A 345 37.52 18.72 45.17
N LYS A 346 38.08 17.59 45.64
CA LYS A 346 38.13 16.33 44.87
C LYS A 346 36.80 15.60 44.84
N LEU A 347 36.08 15.56 45.97
CA LEU A 347 34.76 14.96 46.06
C LEU A 347 33.72 15.74 45.25
N ASP A 348 33.73 17.08 45.30
CA ASP A 348 32.86 17.95 44.48
C ASP A 348 33.03 17.66 42.98
N CYS A 349 34.28 17.47 42.55
CA CYS A 349 34.64 17.12 41.17
C CYS A 349 34.12 15.71 40.79
N LEU A 350 34.26 14.73 41.70
CA LEU A 350 33.73 13.37 41.51
C LEU A 350 32.20 13.36 41.50
N GLU A 351 31.53 14.11 42.39
CA GLU A 351 30.07 14.20 42.44
C GLU A 351 29.53 14.83 41.16
N SER A 352 30.13 15.92 40.68
CA SER A 352 29.80 16.56 39.39
C SER A 352 29.92 15.58 38.21
N ASN A 353 31.04 14.88 38.08
CA ASN A 353 31.27 13.85 37.06
C ASN A 353 30.24 12.70 37.18
N SER A 354 29.99 12.22 38.41
CA SER A 354 29.02 11.17 38.67
C SER A 354 27.60 11.58 38.28
N GLN A 355 27.23 12.86 38.47
CA GLN A 355 25.91 13.36 38.12
C GLN A 355 25.70 13.40 36.60
N GLU A 356 26.75 13.68 35.81
CA GLU A 356 26.68 13.56 34.34
C GLU A 356 26.49 12.09 33.90
N VAL A 357 27.30 11.18 34.43
CA VAL A 357 27.23 9.74 34.08
C VAL A 357 25.91 9.11 34.55
N MET A 358 25.43 9.43 35.75
CA MET A 358 24.12 8.99 36.25
C MET A 358 22.97 9.56 35.40
N SER A 359 23.09 10.80 34.89
CA SER A 359 22.10 11.36 33.96
C SER A 359 22.08 10.60 32.62
N ARG A 360 23.25 10.19 32.11
CA ARG A 360 23.35 9.31 30.93
C ARG A 360 22.79 7.90 31.21
N ALA A 361 23.01 7.33 32.39
CA ALA A 361 22.41 6.07 32.81
C ALA A 361 20.87 6.13 32.86
N GLN A 362 20.30 7.25 33.34
CA GLN A 362 18.85 7.47 33.34
C GLN A 362 18.23 7.46 31.93
N ILE A 363 18.95 7.94 30.91
CA ILE A 363 18.50 7.86 29.50
C ILE A 363 18.44 6.41 29.02
N ILE A 364 19.43 5.58 29.37
CA ILE A 364 19.45 4.15 29.02
C ILE A 364 18.33 3.39 29.76
N ILE A 365 18.11 3.69 31.03
CA ILE A 365 16.99 3.13 31.81
C ILE A 365 15.65 3.52 31.17
N LEU A 366 15.47 4.79 30.79
CA LEU A 366 14.25 5.26 30.10
C LEU A 366 14.02 4.55 28.76
N HIS A 367 15.07 4.37 27.95
CA HIS A 367 15.00 3.62 26.70
C HIS A 367 14.57 2.16 26.92
N GLY A 368 15.07 1.49 27.97
CA GLY A 368 14.62 0.15 28.34
C GLY A 368 13.14 0.09 28.75
N HIS A 369 12.63 1.12 29.43
CA HIS A 369 11.18 1.25 29.72
C HIS A 369 10.35 1.50 28.45
N GLN A 370 10.86 2.26 27.48
CA GLN A 370 10.21 2.47 26.18
C GLN A 370 10.13 1.17 25.36
N LEU A 371 11.22 0.40 25.26
CA LEU A 371 11.21 -0.94 24.64
C LEU A 371 10.21 -1.88 25.34
N SER A 372 10.14 -1.81 26.68
CA SER A 372 9.21 -2.62 27.48
C SER A 372 7.74 -2.26 27.22
N ALA A 373 7.40 -0.97 27.14
CA ALA A 373 6.07 -0.52 26.71
C ALA A 373 5.75 -0.93 25.26
N GLY A 374 6.77 -1.03 24.40
CA GLY A 374 6.69 -1.59 23.05
C GLY A 374 6.48 -3.11 22.98
N HIS A 375 6.23 -3.80 24.10
CA HIS A 375 6.00 -5.25 24.18
C HIS A 375 7.15 -6.08 23.57
N HIS A 376 8.39 -5.62 23.79
CA HIS A 376 9.61 -6.25 23.29
C HIS A 376 9.81 -7.68 23.83
N TYR A 377 10.16 -8.66 22.98
CA TYR A 377 10.21 -10.08 23.38
C TYR A 377 11.14 -10.38 24.58
N ALA A 378 12.22 -9.62 24.71
CA ALA A 378 13.21 -9.74 25.80
C ALA A 378 12.87 -8.92 27.06
N LEU A 379 11.59 -8.61 27.30
CA LEU A 379 11.07 -7.78 28.40
C LEU A 379 11.78 -8.01 29.74
N ALA A 380 11.90 -9.27 30.18
CA ALA A 380 12.46 -9.62 31.47
C ALA A 380 13.94 -9.21 31.63
N LEU A 381 14.76 -9.41 30.58
CA LEU A 381 16.18 -9.05 30.59
C LEU A 381 16.34 -7.52 30.59
N ILE A 382 15.60 -6.81 29.74
CA ILE A 382 15.64 -5.33 29.69
C ILE A 382 15.23 -4.73 31.03
N MET A 383 14.19 -5.27 31.68
CA MET A 383 13.76 -4.82 33.01
C MET A 383 14.76 -5.16 34.12
N GLN A 384 15.48 -6.29 34.02
CA GLN A 384 16.61 -6.59 34.90
C GLN A 384 17.70 -5.51 34.76
N ARG A 385 18.17 -5.23 33.54
CA ARG A 385 19.21 -4.21 33.28
C ARG A 385 18.82 -2.80 33.76
N CYS A 386 17.57 -2.41 33.54
CA CYS A 386 17.03 -1.13 34.04
C CYS A 386 17.08 -1.02 35.58
N ASN A 387 16.96 -2.14 36.30
CA ASN A 387 17.03 -2.17 37.76
C ASN A 387 18.48 -2.26 38.25
N GLU A 388 19.36 -2.98 37.55
CA GLU A 388 20.80 -3.06 37.82
C GLU A 388 21.45 -1.66 37.74
N LEU A 389 21.26 -0.93 36.63
CA LEU A 389 21.78 0.45 36.49
C LEU A 389 21.22 1.40 37.55
N ARG A 390 19.91 1.31 37.84
CA ARG A 390 19.28 2.16 38.88
C ARG A 390 19.92 1.93 40.24
N HIS A 391 20.07 0.66 40.64
CA HIS A 391 20.66 0.31 41.94
C HIS A 391 22.13 0.78 42.06
N ARG A 392 22.92 0.73 40.98
CA ARG A 392 24.27 1.30 40.94
C ARG A 392 24.27 2.81 41.17
N CYS A 393 23.43 3.56 40.43
CA CYS A 393 23.30 5.01 40.59
C CYS A 393 22.86 5.41 42.01
N ASP A 394 21.84 4.74 42.55
CA ASP A 394 21.33 5.01 43.91
C ASP A 394 22.42 4.75 44.97
N SER A 395 23.17 3.66 44.81
CA SER A 395 24.26 3.28 45.73
C SER A 395 25.44 4.26 45.68
N LEU A 396 25.86 4.67 44.48
CA LEU A 396 26.93 5.67 44.30
C LEU A 396 26.52 7.02 44.87
N SER A 397 25.29 7.47 44.59
CA SER A 397 24.77 8.74 45.12
C SER A 397 24.66 8.73 46.65
N ALA A 398 24.28 7.61 47.26
CA ALA A 398 24.27 7.46 48.71
C ALA A 398 25.69 7.53 49.31
N ALA A 399 26.65 6.80 48.73
CA ALA A 399 28.05 6.79 49.19
C ALA A 399 28.70 8.19 49.13
N LEU A 400 28.55 8.88 47.99
CA LEU A 400 29.09 10.24 47.80
C LEU A 400 28.50 11.22 48.81
N LYS A 401 27.17 11.22 49.02
CA LYS A 401 26.50 12.07 50.02
C LYS A 401 26.99 11.79 51.43
N THR A 402 27.17 10.51 51.81
CA THR A 402 27.71 10.14 53.13
C THR A 402 29.14 10.68 53.31
N LYS A 403 30.00 10.56 52.29
CA LYS A 403 31.36 11.14 52.34
C LYS A 403 31.36 12.66 52.38
N HIS A 404 30.45 13.32 51.64
CA HIS A 404 30.33 14.78 51.62
C HIS A 404 29.90 15.33 52.99
N SER A 405 28.85 14.75 53.59
CA SER A 405 28.44 15.10 54.95
C SER A 405 29.56 14.92 55.99
N PHE A 406 30.28 13.79 55.94
CA PHE A 406 31.41 13.53 56.83
C PHE A 406 32.54 14.55 56.67
N LEU A 407 32.99 14.82 55.43
CA LEU A 407 34.07 15.77 55.17
C LEU A 407 33.68 17.21 55.47
N MET A 408 32.42 17.62 55.25
CA MET A 408 31.92 18.94 55.61
C MET A 408 31.88 19.14 57.13
N GLN A 409 31.43 18.15 57.90
CA GLN A 409 31.50 18.19 59.36
C GLN A 409 32.96 18.20 59.86
N THR A 410 33.86 17.44 59.22
CA THR A 410 35.30 17.44 59.52
C THR A 410 35.91 18.83 59.28
N HIS A 411 35.60 19.45 58.15
CA HIS A 411 36.04 20.80 57.79
C HIS A 411 35.52 21.84 58.79
N GLN A 412 34.23 21.79 59.15
CA GLN A 412 33.63 22.73 60.10
C GLN A 412 34.28 22.61 61.48
N LEU A 413 34.51 21.39 61.97
CA LEU A 413 35.22 21.15 63.24
C LEU A 413 36.64 21.73 63.21
N LEU A 414 37.40 21.46 62.14
CA LEU A 414 38.77 21.96 61.97
C LEU A 414 38.83 23.49 61.85
N LEU A 415 37.86 24.12 61.17
CA LEU A 415 37.75 25.57 61.06
C LEU A 415 37.46 26.20 62.43
N CYS A 416 36.50 25.66 63.16
CA CYS A 416 36.15 26.11 64.51
C CYS A 416 37.30 25.92 65.51
N LEU A 417 38.04 24.82 65.44
CA LEU A 417 39.24 24.59 66.26
C LEU A 417 40.37 25.56 65.90
N GLY A 418 40.53 25.89 64.62
CA GLY A 418 41.47 26.93 64.18
C GLY A 418 41.11 28.31 64.75
N GLN A 419 39.83 28.71 64.66
CA GLN A 419 39.33 29.97 65.23
C GLN A 419 39.48 30.03 66.77
N ALA A 420 39.18 28.93 67.46
CA ALA A 420 39.37 28.83 68.90
C ALA A 420 40.85 28.91 69.30
N GLN A 421 41.74 28.25 68.54
CA GLN A 421 43.19 28.34 68.75
C GLN A 421 43.71 29.76 68.55
N THR A 422 43.35 30.44 67.45
CA THR A 422 43.76 31.84 67.23
C THR A 422 43.22 32.77 68.32
N TRP A 423 41.99 32.58 68.78
CA TRP A 423 41.44 33.36 69.90
C TRP A 423 42.18 33.07 71.22
N CYS A 424 42.58 31.83 71.49
CA CYS A 424 43.41 31.51 72.65
C CYS A 424 44.82 32.14 72.56
N ASP A 425 45.43 32.18 71.37
CA ASP A 425 46.76 32.77 71.14
C ASP A 425 46.71 34.31 71.21
N ASP A 426 45.71 34.95 70.60
CA ASP A 426 45.44 36.38 70.72
C ASP A 426 45.14 36.78 72.17
N GLY A 427 44.37 35.96 72.89
CA GLY A 427 44.06 36.16 74.31
C GLY A 427 45.29 36.04 75.21
N ALA A 428 46.15 35.04 74.95
CA ALA A 428 47.43 34.89 75.64
C ALA A 428 48.37 36.09 75.35
N TYR A 429 48.40 36.58 74.12
CA TYR A 429 49.18 37.76 73.74
C TYR A 429 48.61 39.04 74.38
N MET A 430 47.30 39.23 74.40
CA MET A 430 46.65 40.36 75.07
C MET A 430 46.96 40.37 76.57
N LEU A 431 46.83 39.23 77.25
CA LEU A 431 47.14 39.09 78.68
C LEU A 431 48.62 39.33 78.97
N ALA A 432 49.53 38.81 78.14
CA ALA A 432 50.97 39.08 78.26
C ALA A 432 51.33 40.57 78.11
N ASN A 433 50.52 41.35 77.36
CA ASN A 433 50.66 42.78 77.20
C ASN A 433 50.00 43.61 78.33
N GLN A 434 49.41 42.99 79.36
CA GLN A 434 48.95 43.68 80.58
C GLN A 434 50.08 43.84 81.59
N LEU A 435 51.04 44.70 81.25
CA LEU A 435 52.16 45.09 82.11
C LEU A 435 51.68 45.64 83.46
N VAL A 436 52.36 45.27 84.54
CA VAL A 436 52.02 45.66 85.93
C VAL A 436 51.91 47.18 86.07
N ASP A 437 52.72 47.95 85.35
CA ASP A 437 52.72 49.42 85.37
C ASP A 437 51.37 50.02 84.91
N LYS A 438 50.63 49.35 84.02
CA LYS A 438 49.27 49.75 83.65
C LYS A 438 48.28 49.65 84.81
N SER A 439 48.53 48.79 85.79
CA SER A 439 47.64 48.55 86.94
C SER A 439 47.92 49.45 88.16
N GLN A 440 49.00 50.24 88.13
CA GLN A 440 49.39 51.13 89.24
C GLN A 440 48.52 52.40 89.35
N SER A 441 47.69 52.70 88.33
CA SER A 441 46.68 53.75 88.39
C SER A 441 45.27 53.17 88.23
N LYS A 442 44.29 53.83 88.86
CA LYS A 442 42.87 53.43 88.80
C LYS A 442 42.36 53.48 87.35
N GLU A 443 42.76 54.50 86.62
CA GLU A 443 42.38 54.74 85.23
C GLU A 443 42.99 53.69 84.29
N GLY A 444 44.24 53.28 84.52
CA GLY A 444 44.90 52.22 83.76
C GLY A 444 44.29 50.83 84.02
N ALA A 445 43.99 50.51 85.28
CA ALA A 445 43.24 49.29 85.62
C ALA A 445 41.85 49.26 84.99
N GLN A 446 41.15 50.40 84.91
CA GLN A 446 39.87 50.54 84.20
C GLN A 446 39.99 50.50 82.67
N VAL A 447 41.17 50.68 82.08
CA VAL A 447 41.41 50.41 80.65
C VAL A 447 41.65 48.92 80.44
N ALA A 448 42.55 48.31 81.22
CA ALA A 448 42.85 46.87 81.12
C ALA A 448 41.60 45.99 81.31
N LEU A 449 40.72 46.32 82.27
CA LEU A 449 39.45 45.61 82.47
C LEU A 449 38.56 45.67 81.21
N ARG A 450 38.39 46.87 80.62
CA ARG A 450 37.56 47.05 79.41
C ARG A 450 38.17 46.41 78.16
N GLU A 451 39.50 46.29 78.09
CA GLU A 451 40.17 45.51 77.03
C GLU A 451 39.81 44.02 77.16
N ILE A 452 39.83 43.46 78.38
CA ILE A 452 39.45 42.07 78.66
C ILE A 452 37.95 41.83 78.41
N GLU A 453 37.07 42.70 78.92
CA GLU A 453 35.62 42.61 78.71
C GLU A 453 35.27 42.60 77.22
N LYS A 454 35.83 43.53 76.44
CA LYS A 454 35.64 43.61 74.99
C LYS A 454 36.25 42.43 74.23
N PHE A 455 37.32 41.81 74.74
CA PHE A 455 37.89 40.61 74.14
C PHE A 455 36.98 39.38 74.34
N LEU A 456 36.33 39.29 75.50
CA LEU A 456 35.36 38.23 75.80
C LEU A 456 34.07 38.36 74.97
N GLU A 457 33.64 39.58 74.61
CA GLU A 457 32.51 39.81 73.68
C GLU A 457 32.73 39.21 72.27
N VAL A 458 33.99 38.94 71.88
CA VAL A 458 34.37 38.43 70.55
C VAL A 458 34.71 36.92 70.59
N ALA A 459 34.40 36.23 71.70
CA ALA A 459 34.65 34.79 71.84
C ALA A 459 33.85 33.94 70.81
N PRO A 460 34.49 32.98 70.10
CA PRO A 460 33.78 32.04 69.23
C PRO A 460 32.65 31.29 69.93
N SER A 461 31.50 31.11 69.26
CA SER A 461 30.29 30.48 69.81
C SER A 461 30.47 29.03 70.28
N MET A 462 31.52 28.35 69.82
CA MET A 462 31.92 27.04 70.32
C MET A 462 32.35 27.11 71.80
N LEU A 463 33.01 28.19 72.22
CA LEU A 463 33.54 28.35 73.58
C LEU A 463 32.46 28.77 74.60
N SER A 464 31.32 29.28 74.14
CA SER A 464 30.14 29.53 74.98
C SER A 464 29.16 28.35 75.03
N SER A 465 29.42 27.29 74.26
CA SER A 465 28.67 26.04 74.28
C SER A 465 29.27 25.04 75.27
N SER A 466 28.46 24.21 75.93
CA SER A 466 28.99 23.21 76.86
C SER A 466 29.72 22.07 76.13
N LEU A 467 30.81 21.60 76.74
CA LEU A 467 31.71 20.60 76.13
C LEU A 467 31.01 19.31 75.69
N GLU A 468 29.97 18.90 76.43
CA GLU A 468 29.14 17.73 76.16
C GLU A 468 28.31 17.89 74.87
N VAL A 469 27.80 19.10 74.59
CA VAL A 469 27.02 19.39 73.37
C VAL A 469 27.91 19.31 72.13
N LEU A 470 29.12 19.87 72.19
CA LEU A 470 30.11 19.74 71.10
C LEU A 470 30.55 18.29 70.90
N SER A 471 30.66 17.51 71.98
CA SER A 471 30.98 16.08 71.89
C SER A 471 29.89 15.31 71.14
N MET A 472 28.61 15.62 71.37
CA MET A 472 27.48 14.99 70.67
C MET A 472 27.34 15.46 69.22
N GLU A 473 27.59 16.76 68.93
CA GLU A 473 27.42 17.33 67.59
C GLU A 473 28.43 16.75 66.57
N TYR A 474 29.64 16.44 67.02
CA TYR A 474 30.74 15.96 66.17
C TYR A 474 31.16 14.50 66.43
N GLU A 475 30.42 13.73 67.25
CA GLU A 475 30.76 12.36 67.66
C GLU A 475 31.12 11.45 66.47
N ALA A 476 30.33 11.50 65.40
CA ALA A 476 30.49 10.70 64.18
C ALA A 476 31.78 10.99 63.39
N VAL A 477 32.54 12.02 63.76
CA VAL A 477 33.68 12.57 62.99
C VAL A 477 34.97 12.64 63.82
N ILE A 478 34.91 12.52 65.15
CA ILE A 478 36.08 12.57 66.04
C ILE A 478 36.89 11.26 65.91
N THR A 479 37.77 11.20 64.90
CA THR A 479 38.70 10.10 64.70
C THR A 479 39.87 10.12 65.69
N PRO A 480 40.51 8.97 65.98
CA PRO A 480 41.71 8.93 66.83
C PRO A 480 42.87 9.81 66.34
N GLN A 481 42.97 10.11 65.03
CA GLN A 481 43.98 11.04 64.51
C GLN A 481 43.67 12.51 64.86
N LEU A 482 42.39 12.90 64.96
CA LEU A 482 41.99 14.27 65.31
C LEU A 482 42.15 14.54 66.82
N GLN A 483 41.98 13.51 67.67
CA GLN A 483 42.14 13.59 69.14
C GLN A 483 43.56 14.01 69.60
N VAL A 484 44.57 13.94 68.72
CA VAL A 484 45.95 14.39 69.03
C VAL A 484 46.04 15.92 69.24
N THR A 485 45.12 16.67 68.61
CA THR A 485 45.02 18.14 68.67
C THR A 485 44.88 18.63 70.11
N PRO A 486 45.66 19.62 70.58
CA PRO A 486 45.67 20.02 72.00
C PRO A 486 44.29 20.38 72.59
N LEU A 487 43.43 21.03 71.80
CA LEU A 487 42.06 21.40 72.21
C LEU A 487 41.07 20.22 72.23
N LEU A 488 41.30 19.17 71.44
CA LEU A 488 40.48 17.94 71.42
C LEU A 488 40.98 16.85 72.38
N ARG A 489 42.19 16.98 72.93
CA ARG A 489 42.80 16.00 73.82
C ARG A 489 41.94 15.59 75.04
N PRO A 490 41.11 16.47 75.65
CA PRO A 490 40.21 16.08 76.73
C PRO A 490 39.13 15.06 76.33
N PHE A 491 38.73 15.01 75.05
CA PHE A 491 37.66 14.14 74.56
C PHE A 491 38.12 12.66 74.39
N GLY A 492 39.43 12.39 74.37
CA GLY A 492 39.97 11.05 74.16
C GLY A 492 40.27 10.23 75.43
N TYR A 493 40.15 10.82 76.63
CA TYR A 493 40.62 10.19 77.86
C TYR A 493 39.59 9.25 78.50
N ASN A 494 39.75 7.95 78.24
CA ASN A 494 39.06 6.90 78.98
C ASN A 494 39.55 6.91 80.46
N ARG A 495 38.62 6.87 81.43
CA ARG A 495 38.83 7.29 82.84
C ARG A 495 39.85 6.49 83.69
N ASN A 496 40.56 5.52 83.12
CA ASN A 496 41.15 4.39 83.86
C ASN A 496 42.67 4.18 83.65
N GLN A 497 43.48 5.23 83.45
CA GLN A 497 44.96 5.12 83.49
C GLN A 497 45.63 6.24 84.32
N PRO A 498 46.82 6.01 84.91
CA PRO A 498 47.49 6.97 85.80
C PRO A 498 48.22 8.08 85.03
N HIS A 499 48.48 9.21 85.70
CA HIS A 499 49.24 10.34 85.15
C HIS A 499 50.72 10.00 84.89
N ASP A 500 51.29 10.66 83.87
CA ASP A 500 52.73 10.80 83.62
C ASP A 500 53.04 12.30 83.42
N GLU A 501 54.22 12.76 83.83
CA GLU A 501 54.43 14.14 84.32
C GLU A 501 54.62 15.23 83.24
N THR A 502 54.35 14.93 81.96
CA THR A 502 54.54 15.86 80.83
C THR A 502 53.39 16.88 80.64
N GLU A 503 52.44 16.94 81.57
CA GLU A 503 51.17 17.70 81.48
C GLU A 503 51.28 19.24 81.64
N GLY A 504 52.48 19.77 81.93
CA GLY A 504 52.69 21.12 82.46
C GLY A 504 52.31 22.30 81.55
N TYR A 505 52.18 22.10 80.23
CA TYR A 505 51.87 23.17 79.27
C TYR A 505 50.38 23.34 78.99
N SER A 506 49.62 22.24 78.83
CA SER A 506 48.19 22.32 78.46
C SER A 506 47.32 22.88 79.58
N LYS A 507 47.62 22.53 80.84
CA LYS A 507 46.91 23.03 82.03
C LYS A 507 47.01 24.55 82.22
N ARG A 508 48.02 25.23 81.65
CA ARG A 508 48.18 26.70 81.77
C ARG A 508 47.14 27.49 80.97
N VAL A 509 46.75 27.01 79.78
CA VAL A 509 45.68 27.65 78.99
C VAL A 509 44.32 27.44 79.68
N TYR A 510 44.07 26.24 80.21
CA TYR A 510 42.83 25.94 80.95
C TYR A 510 42.67 26.79 82.23
N LEU A 511 43.75 27.05 82.98
CA LEU A 511 43.68 27.90 84.17
C LEU A 511 43.29 29.35 83.86
N ILE A 512 43.70 29.88 82.71
CA ILE A 512 43.38 31.27 82.30
C ILE A 512 41.89 31.43 82.04
N ILE A 513 41.27 30.44 81.39
CA ILE A 513 39.85 30.50 80.99
C ILE A 513 38.92 30.32 82.21
N PHE A 514 39.24 29.41 83.14
CA PHE A 514 38.31 29.04 84.22
C PHE A 514 38.37 29.91 85.49
N HIS A 515 39.44 30.68 85.73
CA HIS A 515 39.58 31.40 87.01
C HIS A 515 39.09 32.86 87.04
N PHE A 516 38.68 33.45 85.90
CA PHE A 516 38.29 34.87 85.81
C PHE A 516 36.79 35.16 85.56
N LEU A 517 35.94 34.14 85.35
CA LEU A 517 34.48 34.28 85.37
C LEU A 517 33.91 33.58 86.61
N PRO A 518 33.87 34.25 87.78
CA PRO A 518 32.57 34.80 88.18
C PRO A 518 32.67 36.06 89.08
N ALA A 519 32.67 37.29 88.52
CA ALA A 519 32.80 38.51 89.33
C ALA A 519 32.14 39.81 88.82
N PHE A 520 30.99 39.78 88.12
CA PHE A 520 30.11 40.97 87.99
C PHE A 520 28.62 40.59 87.77
N ASN A 521 27.70 41.42 88.27
CA ASN A 521 26.22 41.27 88.17
C ASN A 521 25.54 42.62 88.53
N ILE A 522 24.21 42.75 88.33
CA ILE A 522 23.33 43.94 88.58
C ILE A 522 23.45 44.98 87.43
N SER A 523 22.39 45.54 86.81
CA SER A 523 21.06 45.95 87.35
C SER A 523 19.85 45.85 86.37
N LEU A 524 18.66 46.25 86.87
CA LEU A 524 17.33 46.31 86.24
C LEU A 524 17.12 47.67 85.46
N CYS A 525 16.00 48.05 84.81
CA CYS A 525 14.56 47.77 85.06
C CYS A 525 13.57 48.26 83.95
N PHE A 526 12.53 47.45 83.66
CA PHE A 526 11.09 47.72 83.34
C PHE A 526 10.53 48.81 82.36
N LEU A 527 9.27 48.52 81.92
CA LEU A 527 8.26 49.31 81.14
C LEU A 527 8.43 49.27 79.59
N GLN A 528 7.38 49.29 78.74
CA GLN A 528 5.97 49.71 78.93
C GLN A 528 4.94 48.91 78.06
N SER A 529 3.64 49.12 78.32
CA SER A 529 2.37 48.65 77.67
C SER A 529 2.30 48.39 76.14
N GLY A 530 1.34 47.66 75.56
CA GLY A 530 0.18 46.93 76.12
C GLY A 530 -1.23 47.36 75.64
N TRP A 531 -1.75 46.80 74.53
CA TRP A 531 -3.13 46.94 73.97
C TRP A 531 -3.49 45.67 73.14
N ARG A 532 -4.72 45.34 72.72
CA ARG A 532 -6.10 45.29 73.29
C ARG A 532 -7.03 44.77 72.15
N ARG A 533 -7.98 43.91 72.51
CA ARG A 533 -9.07 43.26 71.73
C ARG A 533 -9.73 43.99 70.51
N GLN A 534 -10.01 43.22 69.44
CA GLN A 534 -11.27 43.16 68.61
C GLN A 534 -11.77 44.45 67.88
N PRO A 535 -12.83 44.42 67.01
CA PRO A 535 -13.62 43.32 66.40
C PRO A 535 -13.64 43.33 64.83
N GLY A 536 -14.50 42.51 64.19
CA GLY A 536 -14.81 42.54 62.73
C GLY A 536 -16.10 43.34 62.40
N PRO A 537 -16.88 43.05 61.32
CA PRO A 537 -16.82 41.94 60.33
C PRO A 537 -16.31 42.43 58.94
N PRO A 538 -17.04 42.57 57.77
CA PRO A 538 -18.44 42.32 57.36
C PRO A 538 -18.61 41.19 56.28
N LYS A 539 -19.10 41.51 55.06
CA LYS A 539 -19.26 40.67 53.83
C LYS A 539 -19.00 41.60 52.61
N ALA A 540 -18.77 41.24 51.33
CA ALA A 540 -19.11 40.05 50.52
C ALA A 540 -18.41 40.07 49.12
N VAL A 541 -18.67 39.03 48.29
CA VAL A 541 -18.67 38.98 46.79
C VAL A 541 -17.40 38.58 45.99
N ARG A 542 -17.51 37.40 45.33
CA ARG A 542 -16.93 36.91 44.03
C ARG A 542 -15.51 36.28 43.92
N ARG A 543 -15.56 34.99 43.50
CA ARG A 543 -14.77 34.29 42.45
C ARG A 543 -13.24 34.12 42.66
N GLY A 544 -12.82 32.88 42.93
CA GLY A 544 -11.41 32.45 42.85
C GLY A 544 -11.26 30.93 42.93
N TRP A 545 -10.75 30.31 41.86
CA TRP A 545 -10.60 28.87 41.62
C TRP A 545 -9.70 28.09 42.63
N ARG A 546 -9.93 26.75 42.71
CA ARG A 546 -9.05 25.67 43.22
C ARG A 546 -8.69 25.63 44.73
N THR A 547 -8.98 24.49 45.37
CA THR A 547 -7.98 23.69 46.12
C THR A 547 -8.47 22.24 46.32
N CYS A 548 -7.66 21.37 46.93
CA CYS A 548 -7.78 19.90 46.84
C CYS A 548 -8.32 19.18 48.10
N LEU A 549 -8.69 17.90 47.87
CA LEU A 549 -8.60 16.73 48.76
C LEU A 549 -9.58 16.52 49.92
N SER A 550 -9.90 15.23 50.10
CA SER A 550 -10.61 14.60 51.24
C SER A 550 -12.13 14.93 51.35
N THR A 551 -13.02 14.02 51.79
CA THR A 551 -12.88 12.61 52.20
C THR A 551 -14.16 11.82 51.91
N CYS A 552 -14.05 10.57 51.44
CA CYS A 552 -14.81 9.39 51.92
C CYS A 552 -14.49 8.14 51.08
N LEU A 553 -14.55 6.95 51.69
CA LEU A 553 -14.23 5.67 51.05
C LEU A 553 -15.51 4.88 50.73
N CYS A 554 -15.56 4.22 49.56
CA CYS A 554 -15.85 2.77 49.42
C CYS A 554 -16.07 2.39 47.93
N PRO A 555 -15.18 1.60 47.29
CA PRO A 555 -15.35 1.16 45.90
C PRO A 555 -15.84 -0.29 45.80
N LEU A 556 -17.16 -0.53 45.83
CA LEU A 556 -17.71 -1.91 45.70
C LEU A 556 -19.12 -2.04 45.06
N CYS A 557 -19.69 -0.96 44.52
CA CYS A 557 -21.09 -0.93 44.05
C CYS A 557 -21.30 -0.53 42.57
N CYS A 558 -20.24 -0.46 41.75
CA CYS A 558 -20.32 -0.02 40.34
C CYS A 558 -19.65 -0.98 39.35
N PHE A 559 -20.05 -2.26 39.35
CA PHE A 559 -19.46 -3.29 38.48
C PHE A 559 -20.46 -4.03 37.56
N CYS A 560 -21.77 -3.78 37.68
CA CYS A 560 -22.80 -4.55 36.97
C CYS A 560 -23.49 -3.83 35.80
N CYS A 561 -23.20 -2.55 35.53
CA CYS A 561 -23.95 -1.75 34.54
C CYS A 561 -23.16 -1.36 33.27
N HIS A 562 -21.95 -1.89 33.05
CA HIS A 562 -21.17 -1.64 31.82
C HIS A 562 -21.14 -2.85 30.88
N PHE A 563 -21.14 -4.07 31.43
CA PHE A 563 -20.79 -5.32 30.74
C PHE A 563 -21.76 -5.82 29.66
N LEU A 564 -22.85 -5.09 29.37
CA LEU A 564 -23.82 -5.41 28.32
C LEU A 564 -23.85 -4.39 27.16
N CYS A 565 -23.04 -3.33 27.21
CA CYS A 565 -22.96 -2.35 26.12
C CYS A 565 -21.85 -2.72 25.11
N ASP A 566 -20.65 -3.02 25.60
CA ASP A 566 -19.45 -3.24 24.76
C ASP A 566 -19.56 -4.47 23.84
N TYR A 567 -20.38 -5.46 24.22
CA TYR A 567 -20.57 -6.68 23.45
C TYR A 567 -21.44 -6.51 22.18
N LEU A 568 -22.15 -5.38 22.05
CA LEU A 568 -22.86 -5.00 20.83
C LEU A 568 -22.07 -3.98 19.98
N TYR A 569 -21.22 -3.17 20.60
CA TYR A 569 -20.37 -2.20 19.88
C TYR A 569 -19.20 -2.87 19.13
N SER A 570 -18.64 -3.93 19.69
CA SER A 570 -17.51 -4.70 19.12
C SER A 570 -17.85 -5.46 17.82
N ALA A 571 -19.12 -5.83 17.59
CA ALA A 571 -19.54 -6.51 16.36
C ALA A 571 -19.67 -5.57 15.15
N LEU A 572 -20.01 -4.30 15.39
CA LEU A 572 -20.17 -3.28 14.34
C LEU A 572 -18.84 -2.61 13.97
N THR A 573 -17.98 -2.36 14.95
CA THR A 573 -16.68 -1.68 14.73
C THR A 573 -15.70 -2.49 13.88
N LEU A 574 -15.73 -3.83 13.92
CA LEU A 574 -14.79 -4.65 13.15
C LEU A 574 -14.98 -4.54 11.62
N ASN A 575 -16.20 -4.25 11.17
CA ASN A 575 -16.50 -4.01 9.75
C ASN A 575 -16.20 -2.57 9.33
N SER A 576 -16.54 -1.57 10.14
CA SER A 576 -16.23 -0.16 9.81
C SER A 576 -14.73 0.12 9.78
N VAL A 577 -13.96 -0.44 10.72
CA VAL A 577 -12.48 -0.35 10.70
C VAL A 577 -11.91 -1.02 9.45
N ARG A 578 -12.46 -2.16 9.02
CA ARG A 578 -12.03 -2.82 7.76
C ARG A 578 -12.32 -1.95 6.54
N LEU A 579 -13.54 -1.44 6.38
CA LEU A 579 -13.87 -0.51 5.28
C LEU A 579 -12.94 0.71 5.28
N PHE A 580 -12.73 1.33 6.44
CA PHE A 580 -11.85 2.49 6.60
C PHE A 580 -10.40 2.18 6.18
N THR A 581 -9.85 1.02 6.58
CA THR A 581 -8.50 0.61 6.13
C THR A 581 -8.42 0.35 4.62
N CYS A 582 -9.46 -0.22 4.00
CA CYS A 582 -9.50 -0.42 2.55
C CYS A 582 -9.63 0.91 1.79
N HIS A 583 -10.51 1.82 2.24
CA HIS A 583 -10.68 3.15 1.65
C HIS A 583 -9.38 3.98 1.73
N SER A 584 -8.73 3.98 2.90
CA SER A 584 -7.42 4.63 3.10
C SER A 584 -6.31 4.03 2.23
N HIS A 585 -6.34 2.72 1.97
CA HIS A 585 -5.36 2.07 1.09
C HIS A 585 -5.51 2.53 -0.38
N VAL A 586 -6.74 2.57 -0.91
CA VAL A 586 -6.99 2.97 -2.30
C VAL A 586 -6.72 4.47 -2.50
N MET A 587 -7.02 5.32 -1.51
CA MET A 587 -6.63 6.74 -1.55
C MET A 587 -5.12 6.93 -1.52
N ARG A 588 -4.39 6.15 -0.71
CA ARG A 588 -2.93 6.16 -0.70
C ARG A 588 -2.34 5.66 -2.02
N GLU A 589 -2.92 4.64 -2.65
CA GLU A 589 -2.56 4.20 -3.99
C GLU A 589 -2.80 5.31 -5.03
N LEU A 590 -3.96 5.97 -4.99
CA LEU A 590 -4.30 7.07 -5.91
C LEU A 590 -3.28 8.21 -5.85
N ILE A 591 -2.95 8.69 -4.64
CA ILE A 591 -1.99 9.79 -4.40
C ILE A 591 -0.55 9.36 -4.75
N GLU A 592 -0.09 8.19 -4.28
CA GLU A 592 1.29 7.77 -4.53
C GLU A 592 1.54 7.47 -6.01
N THR A 593 0.56 6.88 -6.70
CA THR A 593 0.63 6.69 -8.16
C THR A 593 0.37 7.99 -8.95
N GLU A 594 -0.12 9.06 -8.31
CA GLU A 594 -0.15 10.41 -8.88
C GLU A 594 1.23 11.06 -8.83
N ARG A 595 1.92 10.99 -7.68
CA ARG A 595 3.31 11.48 -7.52
C ARG A 595 4.24 10.81 -8.53
N ILE A 596 4.23 9.48 -8.58
CA ILE A 596 5.03 8.70 -9.55
C ILE A 596 4.71 9.15 -10.99
N TYR A 597 3.44 9.37 -11.33
CA TYR A 597 3.05 9.85 -12.65
C TYR A 597 3.60 11.26 -12.95
N VAL A 598 3.51 12.19 -12.00
CA VAL A 598 4.04 13.56 -12.10
C VAL A 598 5.56 13.54 -12.29
N ASP A 599 6.29 12.77 -11.49
CA ASP A 599 7.75 12.63 -11.57
C ASP A 599 8.21 11.98 -12.88
N GLU A 600 7.51 10.95 -13.34
CA GLU A 600 7.79 10.30 -14.62
C GLU A 600 7.53 11.23 -15.81
N LEU A 601 6.52 12.10 -15.76
CA LEU A 601 6.34 13.15 -16.76
C LEU A 601 7.46 14.20 -16.69
N LEU A 602 7.86 14.63 -15.49
CA LEU A 602 8.94 15.60 -15.31
C LEU A 602 10.27 15.09 -15.86
N SER A 603 10.61 13.82 -15.60
CA SER A 603 11.79 13.14 -16.14
C SER A 603 11.80 13.17 -17.68
N VAL A 604 10.65 12.92 -18.33
CA VAL A 604 10.53 13.03 -19.79
C VAL A 604 10.74 14.46 -20.29
N LEU A 605 10.11 15.42 -19.61
CA LEU A 605 10.10 16.82 -20.04
C LEU A 605 11.46 17.49 -19.89
N LEU A 606 12.21 17.20 -18.83
CA LEU A 606 13.59 17.66 -18.65
C LEU A 606 14.56 16.81 -19.47
N GLY A 607 14.58 15.50 -19.22
CA GLY A 607 15.61 14.59 -19.70
C GLY A 607 15.55 14.21 -21.17
N TYR A 608 14.44 14.49 -21.87
CA TYR A 608 14.36 14.35 -23.33
C TYR A 608 13.87 15.62 -24.01
N ARG A 609 12.74 16.22 -23.58
CA ARG A 609 12.15 17.34 -24.32
C ARG A 609 12.99 18.61 -24.23
N ALA A 610 13.54 18.96 -23.06
CA ALA A 610 14.46 20.09 -22.94
C ALA A 610 15.86 19.77 -23.49
N GLU A 611 16.33 18.53 -23.34
CA GLU A 611 17.59 18.07 -23.95
C GLU A 611 17.61 18.19 -25.50
N MET A 612 16.46 18.23 -26.18
CA MET A 612 16.41 18.50 -27.64
C MET A 612 16.87 19.91 -28.01
N ASP A 613 16.78 20.86 -27.08
CA ASP A 613 17.23 22.24 -27.24
C ASP A 613 18.65 22.46 -26.63
N ASN A 614 19.28 21.41 -26.06
CA ASN A 614 20.62 21.48 -25.48
C ASN A 614 21.72 21.61 -26.57
N PRO A 615 22.56 22.67 -26.54
CA PRO A 615 23.65 22.84 -27.51
C PRO A 615 24.64 21.67 -27.60
N VAL A 616 24.88 20.95 -26.49
CA VAL A 616 25.81 19.81 -26.44
C VAL A 616 25.26 18.61 -27.21
N LEU A 617 23.95 18.33 -27.09
CA LEU A 617 23.30 17.22 -27.79
C LEU A 617 22.81 17.58 -29.20
N SER A 618 22.87 18.86 -29.58
CA SER A 618 22.52 19.37 -30.92
C SER A 618 23.17 18.58 -32.07
N GLY A 619 24.38 18.05 -31.88
CA GLY A 619 25.08 17.23 -32.87
C GLY A 619 24.52 15.81 -33.06
N LEU A 620 23.82 15.27 -32.05
CA LEU A 620 23.21 13.93 -32.11
C LEU A 620 21.75 13.96 -32.59
N LEU A 621 21.12 15.14 -32.65
CA LEU A 621 19.69 15.31 -32.91
C LEU A 621 19.38 15.71 -34.37
N PRO A 622 18.77 14.81 -35.18
CA PRO A 622 18.29 15.12 -36.53
C PRO A 622 17.41 16.39 -36.61
N PRO A 623 17.61 17.29 -37.60
CA PRO A 623 16.79 18.50 -37.77
C PRO A 623 15.29 18.21 -37.95
N ILE A 624 14.94 17.04 -38.52
CA ILE A 624 13.56 16.57 -38.70
C ILE A 624 12.90 16.24 -37.35
N LEU A 625 13.65 15.79 -36.35
CA LEU A 625 13.14 15.61 -34.98
C LEU A 625 13.03 16.94 -34.25
N ARG A 626 14.04 17.82 -34.35
CA ARG A 626 14.05 19.13 -33.69
C ARG A 626 12.82 19.98 -34.08
N SER A 627 12.52 20.03 -35.37
CA SER A 627 11.32 20.69 -35.92
C SER A 627 9.99 19.97 -35.59
N LYS A 628 10.03 18.78 -34.98
CA LYS A 628 8.86 17.98 -34.58
C LYS A 628 8.82 17.65 -33.08
N ARG A 629 9.60 18.34 -32.23
CA ARG A 629 9.58 18.19 -30.76
C ARG A 629 8.14 18.12 -30.21
N ASP A 630 7.33 19.11 -30.57
CA ASP A 630 5.98 19.24 -30.01
C ASP A 630 4.97 18.28 -30.67
N LEU A 631 5.31 17.65 -31.80
CA LEU A 631 4.59 16.49 -32.35
C LEU A 631 4.95 15.19 -31.60
N LEU A 632 6.21 15.04 -31.17
CA LEU A 632 6.67 13.86 -30.43
C LEU A 632 6.07 13.82 -29.01
N PHE A 633 6.15 14.93 -28.28
CA PHE A 633 5.65 15.01 -26.90
C PHE A 633 4.18 15.43 -26.79
N GLY A 634 3.58 16.01 -27.83
CA GLY A 634 2.24 16.60 -27.74
C GLY A 634 2.14 17.65 -26.63
N ASN A 635 0.96 17.77 -26.05
CA ASN A 635 0.68 18.65 -24.89
C ASN A 635 1.02 17.99 -23.53
N MET A 636 2.11 17.20 -23.48
CA MET A 636 2.63 16.68 -22.21
C MET A 636 3.04 17.77 -21.20
N PRO A 637 3.61 18.94 -21.61
CA PRO A 637 3.89 20.03 -20.67
C PRO A 637 2.64 20.56 -19.95
N GLU A 638 1.53 20.69 -20.67
CA GLU A 638 0.25 21.17 -20.14
C GLU A 638 -0.34 20.16 -19.15
N ILE A 639 -0.30 18.87 -19.51
CA ILE A 639 -0.71 17.77 -18.64
C ILE A 639 0.12 17.77 -17.35
N TYR A 640 1.45 17.81 -17.46
CA TYR A 640 2.34 17.88 -16.31
C TYR A 640 2.04 19.08 -15.40
N ASN A 641 1.82 20.28 -15.97
CA ASN A 641 1.57 21.48 -15.17
C ASN A 641 0.22 21.44 -14.42
N PHE A 642 -0.83 20.86 -15.00
CA PHE A 642 -2.08 20.63 -14.26
C PHE A 642 -1.90 19.61 -13.13
N HIS A 643 -1.27 18.46 -13.42
CA HIS A 643 -1.11 17.40 -12.44
C HIS A 643 -0.19 17.80 -11.28
N SER A 644 0.96 18.42 -11.55
CA SER A 644 1.93 18.86 -10.51
C SER A 644 1.49 20.05 -9.67
N ARG A 645 0.74 21.02 -10.24
CA ARG A 645 0.41 22.29 -9.56
C ARG A 645 -0.99 22.38 -9.00
N VAL A 646 -1.89 21.49 -9.42
CA VAL A 646 -3.32 21.54 -9.05
C VAL A 646 -3.75 20.17 -8.56
N PHE A 647 -3.80 19.17 -9.45
CA PHE A 647 -4.53 17.94 -9.16
C PHE A 647 -3.87 17.08 -8.06
N LEU A 648 -2.54 16.98 -8.03
CA LEU A 648 -1.84 16.31 -6.93
C LEU A 648 -2.09 16.99 -5.58
N GLN A 649 -2.14 18.32 -5.55
CA GLN A 649 -2.38 19.08 -4.31
C GLN A 649 -3.83 18.94 -3.83
N ASP A 650 -4.80 18.95 -4.75
CA ASP A 650 -6.20 18.67 -4.44
C ASP A 650 -6.35 17.24 -3.86
N LEU A 651 -5.69 16.25 -4.47
CA LEU A 651 -5.70 14.85 -4.01
C LEU A 651 -4.99 14.64 -2.67
N GLU A 652 -3.88 15.34 -2.42
CA GLU A 652 -3.20 15.32 -1.11
C GLU A 652 -4.07 15.96 -0.02
N GLY A 653 -4.86 17.00 -0.35
CA GLY A 653 -5.88 17.56 0.54
C GLY A 653 -7.00 16.56 0.90
N CYS A 654 -7.30 15.61 0.00
CA CYS A 654 -8.27 14.54 0.25
C CYS A 654 -7.74 13.42 1.18
N LEU A 655 -6.51 13.51 1.72
CA LEU A 655 -5.94 12.45 2.56
C LEU A 655 -6.66 12.28 3.90
N GLU A 656 -7.11 13.38 4.52
CA GLU A 656 -7.83 13.35 5.82
C GLU A 656 -9.35 13.21 5.67
N ALA A 657 -9.91 13.68 4.54
CA ALA A 657 -11.35 13.65 4.23
C ALA A 657 -11.60 12.95 2.87
N PRO A 658 -11.35 11.64 2.76
CA PRO A 658 -11.28 10.93 1.48
C PRO A 658 -12.60 10.88 0.69
N GLU A 659 -13.74 11.00 1.36
CA GLU A 659 -15.06 11.21 0.75
C GLU A 659 -15.12 12.44 -0.18
N THR A 660 -14.30 13.46 0.05
CA THR A 660 -14.25 14.67 -0.79
C THR A 660 -13.60 14.45 -2.17
N VAL A 661 -12.94 13.31 -2.39
CA VAL A 661 -12.26 13.01 -3.67
C VAL A 661 -13.22 13.02 -4.87
N GLY A 662 -14.49 12.65 -4.67
CA GLY A 662 -15.52 12.77 -5.72
C GLY A 662 -15.73 14.21 -6.17
N ALA A 663 -15.75 15.17 -5.23
CA ALA A 663 -15.87 16.59 -5.55
C ALA A 663 -14.63 17.13 -6.27
N CYS A 664 -13.42 16.72 -5.86
CA CYS A 664 -12.16 17.08 -6.51
C CYS A 664 -12.17 16.74 -8.02
N PHE A 665 -12.53 15.50 -8.38
CA PHE A 665 -12.64 15.10 -9.80
C PHE A 665 -13.73 15.88 -10.55
N LEU A 666 -14.86 16.17 -9.91
CA LEU A 666 -15.97 16.91 -10.52
C LEU A 666 -15.64 18.39 -10.76
N GLU A 667 -14.88 19.04 -9.87
CA GLU A 667 -14.41 20.41 -10.04
C GLU A 667 -13.40 20.52 -11.19
N ARG A 668 -12.49 19.54 -11.33
CA ARG A 668 -11.43 19.55 -12.35
C ARG A 668 -11.79 18.88 -13.68
N LYS A 669 -13.04 18.39 -13.85
CA LYS A 669 -13.51 17.62 -15.03
C LYS A 669 -13.21 18.27 -16.39
N GLU A 670 -13.14 19.61 -16.45
CA GLU A 670 -12.92 20.38 -17.67
C GLU A 670 -11.42 20.49 -18.00
N ASN A 671 -10.54 20.51 -16.99
CA ASN A 671 -9.09 20.46 -17.20
C ASN A 671 -8.67 19.15 -17.87
N PHE A 672 -9.28 18.03 -17.49
CA PHE A 672 -9.01 16.71 -18.07
C PHE A 672 -9.30 16.59 -19.58
N GLN A 673 -10.05 17.53 -20.19
CA GLN A 673 -10.25 17.56 -21.65
C GLN A 673 -8.93 17.71 -22.43
N MET A 674 -7.85 18.21 -21.80
CA MET A 674 -6.52 18.26 -22.39
C MET A 674 -5.98 16.88 -22.85
N TYR A 675 -6.46 15.78 -22.26
CA TYR A 675 -6.07 14.42 -22.66
C TYR A 675 -6.59 14.04 -24.05
N GLU A 676 -7.66 14.68 -24.55
CA GLU A 676 -8.19 14.43 -25.89
C GLU A 676 -7.15 14.78 -26.96
N TRP A 677 -6.58 15.98 -26.87
CA TRP A 677 -5.51 16.48 -27.72
C TRP A 677 -4.28 15.57 -27.69
N TYR A 678 -3.93 15.06 -26.51
CA TYR A 678 -2.81 14.13 -26.34
C TYR A 678 -3.05 12.81 -27.08
N CYS A 679 -4.22 12.22 -26.89
CA CYS A 679 -4.58 10.95 -27.51
C CYS A 679 -4.67 11.09 -29.03
N GLN A 680 -5.32 12.15 -29.54
CA GLN A 680 -5.36 12.45 -30.98
C GLN A 680 -3.97 12.70 -31.58
N ASN A 681 -2.99 13.12 -30.78
CA ASN A 681 -1.61 13.24 -31.21
C ASN A 681 -0.82 11.92 -31.14
N LYS A 682 -1.12 11.03 -30.19
CA LYS A 682 -0.31 9.83 -29.89
C LYS A 682 -0.01 8.95 -31.11
N PRO A 683 -0.93 8.65 -32.06
CA PRO A 683 -0.59 7.88 -33.26
C PRO A 683 0.46 8.55 -34.15
N ARG A 684 0.47 9.90 -34.20
CA ARG A 684 1.43 10.70 -34.99
C ARG A 684 2.79 10.77 -34.30
N SER A 685 2.80 10.96 -32.98
CA SER A 685 3.99 10.81 -32.12
C SER A 685 4.63 9.42 -32.28
N GLU A 686 3.82 8.36 -32.27
CA GLU A 686 4.30 6.97 -32.35
C GLU A 686 4.74 6.55 -33.77
N ALA A 687 4.15 7.14 -34.81
CA ALA A 687 4.64 7.01 -36.18
C ALA A 687 5.99 7.73 -36.38
N LEU A 688 6.20 8.88 -35.72
CA LEU A 688 7.49 9.56 -35.68
C LEU A 688 8.52 8.77 -34.88
N TRP A 689 8.17 8.24 -33.71
CA TRP A 689 9.06 7.40 -32.90
C TRP A 689 9.59 6.20 -33.69
N ARG A 690 8.72 5.46 -34.39
CA ARG A 690 9.13 4.32 -35.24
C ARG A 690 10.13 4.65 -36.36
N GLN A 691 10.29 5.92 -36.73
CA GLN A 691 11.26 6.36 -37.75
C GLN A 691 12.63 6.73 -37.15
N PHE A 692 12.71 6.88 -35.82
CA PHE A 692 13.86 7.48 -35.14
C PHE A 692 14.18 6.86 -33.76
N SER A 693 13.60 5.72 -33.39
CA SER A 693 13.79 5.05 -32.09
C SER A 693 15.27 4.80 -31.78
N ASP A 694 16.02 4.43 -32.82
CA ASP A 694 17.41 3.99 -32.76
C ASP A 694 18.39 5.18 -32.87
N CYS A 695 17.89 6.41 -32.70
CA CYS A 695 18.68 7.63 -32.78
C CYS A 695 19.56 7.79 -31.53
N ALA A 696 20.86 8.01 -31.75
CA ALA A 696 21.86 8.19 -30.68
C ALA A 696 21.46 9.22 -29.62
N PHE A 697 20.73 10.28 -30.00
CA PHE A 697 20.16 11.26 -29.07
C PHE A 697 19.28 10.60 -27.98
N PHE A 698 18.40 9.66 -28.35
CA PHE A 698 17.52 9.02 -27.37
C PHE A 698 18.27 8.03 -26.48
N HIS A 699 19.28 7.32 -27.01
CA HIS A 699 20.13 6.44 -26.20
C HIS A 699 20.98 7.23 -25.18
N GLU A 700 21.53 8.38 -25.58
CA GLU A 700 22.28 9.28 -24.70
C GLU A 700 21.38 9.80 -23.57
N CYS A 701 20.20 10.34 -23.90
CA CYS A 701 19.21 10.79 -22.90
C CYS A 701 18.75 9.65 -21.98
N GLN A 702 18.46 8.46 -22.53
CA GLN A 702 18.06 7.28 -21.75
C GLN A 702 19.14 6.83 -20.77
N THR A 703 20.42 6.91 -21.18
CA THR A 703 21.57 6.57 -20.35
C THR A 703 21.76 7.58 -19.21
N LYS A 704 21.69 8.89 -19.51
CA LYS A 704 21.77 9.97 -18.50
C LYS A 704 20.69 9.89 -17.41
N LEU A 705 19.53 9.29 -17.72
CA LEU A 705 18.39 9.14 -16.81
C LEU A 705 18.31 7.75 -16.15
N GLU A 706 19.26 6.85 -16.45
CA GLU A 706 19.22 5.44 -16.03
C GLU A 706 17.90 4.70 -16.40
N HIS A 707 17.22 5.15 -17.45
CA HIS A 707 15.88 4.70 -17.82
C HIS A 707 15.90 3.28 -18.40
N LYS A 708 15.24 2.35 -17.70
CA LYS A 708 15.18 0.91 -18.06
C LYS A 708 14.20 0.59 -19.20
N LEU A 709 13.42 1.57 -19.64
CA LEU A 709 12.45 1.47 -20.74
C LEU A 709 12.71 2.57 -21.76
N GLY A 710 12.33 2.33 -23.02
CA GLY A 710 12.40 3.33 -24.08
C GLY A 710 11.42 4.50 -23.85
N LEU A 711 11.70 5.65 -24.48
CA LEU A 711 10.88 6.86 -24.34
C LEU A 711 9.40 6.64 -24.72
N ASP A 712 9.12 5.76 -25.68
CA ASP A 712 7.76 5.36 -26.08
C ASP A 712 6.91 4.83 -24.92
N SER A 713 7.53 4.09 -24.00
CA SER A 713 6.89 3.56 -22.80
C SER A 713 6.47 4.68 -21.83
N TYR A 714 7.21 5.78 -21.81
CA TYR A 714 6.85 6.97 -21.04
C TYR A 714 5.84 7.86 -21.79
N LEU A 715 5.91 7.94 -23.12
CA LEU A 715 4.90 8.60 -23.97
C LEU A 715 3.54 7.88 -23.97
N LEU A 716 3.43 6.69 -23.39
CA LEU A 716 2.15 6.02 -23.15
C LEU A 716 1.52 6.38 -21.78
N LYS A 717 2.28 6.98 -20.85
CA LYS A 717 1.83 7.22 -19.47
C LYS A 717 0.57 8.08 -19.35
N PRO A 718 0.36 9.16 -20.14
CA PRO A 718 -0.89 9.92 -20.05
C PRO A 718 -2.12 9.09 -20.44
N VAL A 719 -2.02 8.30 -21.52
CA VAL A 719 -3.11 7.41 -21.95
C VAL A 719 -3.41 6.37 -20.86
N GLN A 720 -2.35 5.81 -20.26
CA GLN A 720 -2.47 4.86 -19.14
C GLN A 720 -3.13 5.51 -17.91
N ARG A 721 -2.66 6.67 -17.44
CA ARG A 721 -3.19 7.35 -16.25
C ARG A 721 -4.67 7.70 -16.41
N LEU A 722 -5.08 8.21 -17.57
CA LEU A 722 -6.49 8.52 -17.87
C LEU A 722 -7.39 7.28 -17.68
N THR A 723 -6.99 6.12 -18.22
CA THR A 723 -7.77 4.87 -18.09
C THR A 723 -7.81 4.32 -16.65
N LYS A 724 -6.87 4.71 -15.78
CA LYS A 724 -6.76 4.24 -14.40
C LYS A 724 -7.71 4.94 -13.44
N TYR A 725 -8.00 6.23 -13.63
CA TYR A 725 -8.87 6.98 -12.71
C TYR A 725 -10.25 6.34 -12.51
N GLN A 726 -10.92 5.87 -13.59
CA GLN A 726 -12.21 5.18 -13.45
C GLN A 726 -12.11 3.81 -12.74
N LEU A 727 -10.94 3.16 -12.73
CA LEU A 727 -10.75 1.95 -11.91
C LEU A 727 -10.62 2.31 -10.43
N LEU A 728 -9.82 3.33 -10.11
CA LEU A 728 -9.58 3.77 -8.72
C LEU A 728 -10.87 4.35 -8.10
N LEU A 729 -11.59 5.22 -8.80
CA LEU A 729 -12.88 5.76 -8.37
C LEU A 729 -13.93 4.65 -8.12
N LYS A 730 -13.92 3.60 -8.94
CA LYS A 730 -14.82 2.45 -8.83
C LYS A 730 -14.42 1.47 -7.72
N GLU A 731 -13.14 1.36 -7.39
CA GLU A 731 -12.63 0.62 -6.24
C GLU A 731 -12.91 1.38 -4.94
N LEU A 732 -12.78 2.72 -4.91
CA LEU A 732 -13.24 3.57 -3.80
C LEU A 732 -14.75 3.39 -3.55
N LEU A 733 -15.58 3.57 -4.59
CA LEU A 733 -17.04 3.46 -4.51
C LEU A 733 -17.52 2.09 -3.98
N LYS A 734 -16.75 1.02 -4.23
CA LYS A 734 -17.00 -0.34 -3.72
C LYS A 734 -16.79 -0.47 -2.21
N TYR A 735 -15.94 0.37 -1.60
CA TYR A 735 -15.71 0.41 -0.15
C TYR A 735 -16.46 1.54 0.56
N SER A 736 -17.22 2.35 -0.18
CA SER A 736 -17.98 3.50 0.32
C SER A 736 -19.50 3.37 0.07
N PRO A 737 -20.16 2.29 0.54
CA PRO A 737 -21.63 2.24 0.56
C PRO A 737 -22.19 3.18 1.63
N ASP A 738 -23.23 3.93 1.28
CA ASP A 738 -24.09 4.71 2.19
C ASP A 738 -23.38 5.79 3.04
N CYS A 739 -22.27 6.37 2.58
CA CYS A 739 -21.61 7.53 3.22
C CYS A 739 -21.88 8.87 2.50
N GLU A 740 -21.64 10.00 3.17
CA GLU A 740 -21.50 11.29 2.47
C GLU A 740 -20.37 11.21 1.43
N GLY A 741 -20.49 11.96 0.32
CA GLY A 741 -19.56 11.86 -0.82
C GLY A 741 -19.84 10.72 -1.81
N THR A 742 -20.71 9.74 -1.49
CA THR A 742 -21.02 8.61 -2.40
C THR A 742 -21.62 9.07 -3.73
N SER A 743 -22.46 10.11 -3.71
CA SER A 743 -23.11 10.68 -4.89
C SER A 743 -22.10 11.38 -5.80
N GLU A 744 -21.21 12.16 -5.19
CA GLU A 744 -20.12 12.91 -5.80
C GLU A 744 -19.09 11.94 -6.42
N LEU A 745 -18.76 10.86 -5.71
CA LEU A 745 -17.83 9.81 -6.16
C LEU A 745 -18.41 9.01 -7.35
N GLN A 746 -19.70 8.69 -7.33
CA GLN A 746 -20.39 8.11 -8.48
C GLN A 746 -20.48 9.11 -9.65
N GLY A 747 -20.67 10.40 -9.38
CA GLY A 747 -20.63 11.47 -10.39
C GLY A 747 -19.25 11.58 -11.06
N ALA A 748 -18.17 11.56 -10.27
CA ALA A 748 -16.79 11.56 -10.75
C ALA A 748 -16.48 10.33 -11.62
N LEU A 749 -16.92 9.14 -11.18
CA LEU A 749 -16.77 7.91 -11.96
C LEU A 749 -17.46 8.02 -13.33
N THR A 750 -18.68 8.54 -13.38
CA THR A 750 -19.40 8.78 -14.63
C THR A 750 -18.67 9.80 -15.50
N ALA A 751 -18.24 10.94 -14.95
CA ALA A 751 -17.53 11.99 -15.69
C ALA A 751 -16.21 11.48 -16.32
N MET A 752 -15.45 10.63 -15.62
CA MET A 752 -14.22 10.02 -16.16
C MET A 752 -14.51 8.96 -17.23
N LEU A 753 -15.62 8.23 -17.14
CA LEU A 753 -16.08 7.31 -18.20
C LEU A 753 -16.56 8.06 -19.44
N ASP A 754 -17.31 9.15 -19.27
CA ASP A 754 -17.77 10.03 -20.35
C ASP A 754 -16.60 10.71 -21.07
N LEU A 755 -15.56 11.13 -20.33
CA LEU A 755 -14.32 11.63 -20.94
C LEU A 755 -13.61 10.54 -21.74
N LEU A 756 -13.42 9.33 -21.18
CA LEU A 756 -12.82 8.21 -21.90
C LEU A 756 -13.59 7.86 -23.19
N LYS A 757 -14.93 7.97 -23.16
CA LYS A 757 -15.78 7.86 -24.34
C LYS A 757 -15.52 8.98 -25.35
N SER A 758 -15.53 10.25 -24.92
CA SER A 758 -15.29 11.41 -25.80
C SER A 758 -13.94 11.31 -26.51
N VAL A 759 -12.89 10.93 -25.77
CA VAL A 759 -11.54 10.70 -26.30
C VAL A 759 -11.51 9.53 -27.30
N ASN A 760 -12.16 8.41 -26.99
CA ASN A 760 -12.20 7.27 -27.92
C ASN A 760 -12.99 7.59 -29.21
N ASP A 761 -14.13 8.27 -29.09
CA ASP A 761 -14.96 8.61 -30.24
C ASP A 761 -14.29 9.68 -31.13
N SER A 762 -13.53 10.62 -30.56
CA SER A 762 -12.75 11.58 -31.36
C SER A 762 -11.45 11.00 -31.94
N MET A 763 -10.90 9.93 -31.35
CA MET A 763 -9.87 9.10 -31.99
C MET A 763 -10.38 8.42 -33.28
N HIS A 764 -11.69 8.19 -33.41
CA HIS A 764 -12.28 7.79 -34.70
C HIS A 764 -12.55 8.99 -35.63
N GLN A 765 -12.92 10.16 -35.12
CA GLN A 765 -13.10 11.39 -35.91
C GLN A 765 -11.85 11.74 -36.74
N ILE A 766 -10.64 11.66 -36.17
CA ILE A 766 -9.40 11.98 -36.89
C ILE A 766 -9.09 11.04 -38.08
N SER A 767 -9.85 9.96 -38.25
CA SER A 767 -9.75 9.03 -39.38
C SER A 767 -10.87 9.21 -40.43
N ILE A 768 -11.72 10.23 -40.28
CA ILE A 768 -12.71 10.63 -41.30
C ILE A 768 -12.01 11.33 -42.47
N THR A 769 -12.32 10.93 -43.71
CA THR A 769 -11.68 11.47 -44.92
C THR A 769 -12.71 11.93 -45.95
N GLY A 770 -12.42 13.05 -46.62
CA GLY A 770 -13.26 13.60 -47.70
C GLY A 770 -14.55 14.28 -47.24
N TYR A 771 -14.57 14.83 -46.02
CA TYR A 771 -15.61 15.77 -45.59
C TYR A 771 -15.20 17.20 -45.98
N GLU A 772 -16.08 17.94 -46.64
CA GLU A 772 -15.83 19.30 -47.12
C GLU A 772 -16.34 20.34 -46.13
N GLY A 773 -15.52 20.66 -45.13
CA GLY A 773 -15.79 21.64 -44.09
C GLY A 773 -15.01 21.35 -42.81
N ASP A 774 -15.16 22.20 -41.80
CA ASP A 774 -14.67 21.87 -40.46
C ASP A 774 -15.60 20.84 -39.78
N ILE A 775 -15.01 19.76 -39.29
CA ILE A 775 -15.72 18.71 -38.53
C ILE A 775 -15.96 19.19 -37.09
N CYS A 776 -15.05 19.97 -36.50
CA CYS A 776 -15.18 20.46 -35.12
C CYS A 776 -16.38 21.41 -34.95
N ALA A 777 -16.72 22.19 -36.00
CA ALA A 777 -17.92 23.01 -36.05
C ALA A 777 -19.23 22.22 -35.84
N LEU A 778 -19.25 20.90 -36.04
CA LEU A 778 -20.42 20.04 -35.78
C LEU A 778 -20.71 19.81 -34.29
N GLY A 779 -19.81 20.21 -33.39
CA GLY A 779 -19.87 19.92 -31.96
C GLY A 779 -19.10 18.65 -31.59
N ARG A 780 -19.36 18.09 -30.41
CA ARG A 780 -18.75 16.84 -29.95
C ARG A 780 -19.39 15.62 -30.62
N VAL A 781 -18.61 14.54 -30.74
CA VAL A 781 -19.14 13.21 -31.07
C VAL A 781 -19.84 12.63 -29.84
N LEU A 782 -21.08 12.20 -30.01
CA LEU A 782 -21.93 11.61 -28.97
C LEU A 782 -21.93 10.07 -29.05
N MET A 783 -21.68 9.51 -30.23
CA MET A 783 -21.57 8.08 -30.51
C MET A 783 -20.98 7.86 -31.92
N GLN A 784 -20.19 6.81 -32.10
CA GLN A 784 -19.95 6.21 -33.42
C GLN A 784 -20.29 4.72 -33.47
N GLY A 785 -20.41 4.13 -34.67
CA GLY A 785 -20.69 2.70 -34.82
C GLY A 785 -20.91 2.22 -36.26
N SER A 786 -20.76 0.91 -36.47
CA SER A 786 -20.89 0.27 -37.80
C SER A 786 -22.20 -0.51 -37.94
N PHE A 787 -23.05 -0.10 -38.90
CA PHE A 787 -24.41 -0.60 -39.08
C PHE A 787 -24.71 -1.10 -40.50
N SER A 788 -25.67 -2.03 -40.60
CA SER A 788 -26.30 -2.43 -41.86
C SER A 788 -27.45 -1.48 -42.16
N VAL A 789 -27.39 -0.76 -43.29
CA VAL A 789 -28.33 0.31 -43.63
C VAL A 789 -28.97 0.10 -45.00
N TRP A 790 -30.29 0.24 -45.07
CA TRP A 790 -31.07 0.33 -46.31
C TRP A 790 -31.60 1.76 -46.46
N ILE A 791 -31.71 2.25 -47.70
CA ILE A 791 -32.18 3.62 -47.99
C ILE A 791 -33.48 3.54 -48.81
N SER A 792 -34.49 4.30 -48.41
CA SER A 792 -35.80 4.39 -49.04
C SER A 792 -36.23 5.84 -49.20
N HIS A 793 -36.41 6.30 -50.44
CA HIS A 793 -36.85 7.67 -50.75
C HIS A 793 -38.32 7.71 -51.16
N LYS A 794 -39.06 8.75 -50.75
CA LYS A 794 -40.49 8.92 -51.09
C LYS A 794 -40.72 9.48 -52.51
N ARG A 795 -40.65 8.57 -53.49
CA ARG A 795 -41.19 8.67 -54.88
C ARG A 795 -40.65 9.79 -55.80
N GLY A 796 -39.97 9.34 -56.86
CA GLY A 796 -40.18 9.86 -58.22
C GLY A 796 -40.75 8.74 -59.11
N PRO A 797 -41.70 8.99 -60.04
CA PRO A 797 -42.38 7.93 -60.79
C PRO A 797 -41.61 7.50 -62.05
N THR A 798 -40.42 6.89 -61.90
CA THR A 798 -39.62 6.46 -63.06
C THR A 798 -38.99 5.07 -62.92
N ARG A 799 -39.47 4.16 -63.79
CA ARG A 799 -38.88 2.94 -64.39
C ARG A 799 -37.88 2.07 -63.61
N MET A 800 -38.12 0.76 -63.70
CA MET A 800 -37.23 -0.34 -63.30
C MET A 800 -35.75 -0.17 -63.72
N LYS A 801 -34.86 -0.13 -62.72
CA LYS A 801 -33.61 -0.92 -62.65
C LYS A 801 -32.91 -0.65 -61.31
N GLU A 802 -32.78 -1.67 -60.45
CA GLU A 802 -31.73 -1.80 -59.42
C GLU A 802 -31.98 -3.04 -58.55
N LEU A 803 -31.11 -4.06 -58.66
CA LEU A 803 -31.07 -5.17 -57.69
C LEU A 803 -30.43 -4.75 -56.35
N ALA A 804 -29.79 -3.57 -56.30
CA ALA A 804 -29.07 -3.07 -55.14
C ALA A 804 -29.95 -2.82 -53.90
N ARG A 805 -31.25 -2.51 -54.09
CA ARG A 805 -32.15 -2.00 -53.04
C ARG A 805 -32.45 -3.00 -51.91
N PHE A 806 -32.19 -4.29 -52.13
CA PHE A 806 -32.40 -5.34 -51.12
C PHE A 806 -31.15 -5.65 -50.28
N LYS A 807 -29.94 -5.31 -50.76
CA LYS A 807 -28.68 -5.63 -50.06
C LYS A 807 -28.33 -4.49 -49.09
N PRO A 808 -28.20 -4.74 -47.78
CA PRO A 808 -27.80 -3.70 -46.83
C PRO A 808 -26.42 -3.15 -47.19
N MET A 809 -26.31 -1.82 -47.18
CA MET A 809 -25.03 -1.14 -47.24
C MET A 809 -24.41 -1.09 -45.86
N GLN A 810 -23.14 -1.47 -45.72
CA GLN A 810 -22.39 -1.12 -44.52
C GLN A 810 -22.16 0.39 -44.50
N ARG A 811 -22.46 1.01 -43.36
CA ARG A 811 -22.12 2.40 -43.04
C ARG A 811 -21.57 2.48 -41.64
N HIS A 812 -20.61 3.39 -41.46
CA HIS A 812 -20.17 3.81 -40.15
C HIS A 812 -20.81 5.18 -39.88
N PHE A 813 -21.54 5.31 -38.78
CA PHE A 813 -22.21 6.53 -38.37
C PHE A 813 -21.35 7.27 -37.35
N PHE A 814 -21.32 8.60 -37.44
CA PHE A 814 -20.82 9.48 -36.38
C PHE A 814 -21.93 10.46 -36.03
N LEU A 815 -22.49 10.33 -34.82
CA LEU A 815 -23.50 11.25 -34.31
C LEU A 815 -22.81 12.40 -33.59
N TYR A 816 -22.97 13.62 -34.11
CA TYR A 816 -22.55 14.86 -33.49
C TYR A 816 -23.74 15.60 -32.88
N GLU A 817 -23.47 16.53 -31.96
CA GLU A 817 -24.47 17.44 -31.39
C GLU A 817 -25.31 18.18 -32.45
N LYS A 818 -24.73 18.50 -33.63
CA LYS A 818 -25.42 19.26 -34.70
C LYS A 818 -25.70 18.46 -35.98
N ALA A 819 -25.09 17.29 -36.19
CA ALA A 819 -25.25 16.50 -37.42
C ALA A 819 -25.02 14.98 -37.22
N LEU A 820 -25.59 14.16 -38.09
CA LEU A 820 -25.25 12.75 -38.22
C LEU A 820 -24.47 12.54 -39.53
N LEU A 821 -23.18 12.19 -39.43
CA LEU A 821 -22.35 11.85 -40.59
C LEU A 821 -22.44 10.36 -40.90
N LEU A 822 -22.69 10.03 -42.17
CA LEU A 822 -22.65 8.69 -42.70
C LEU A 822 -21.35 8.52 -43.50
N CYS A 823 -20.52 7.57 -43.09
CA CYS A 823 -19.24 7.23 -43.72
C CYS A 823 -19.23 5.78 -44.23
N LYS A 824 -18.32 5.47 -45.15
CA LYS A 824 -17.93 4.10 -45.54
C LYS A 824 -16.54 3.82 -44.97
N ARG A 825 -16.46 2.90 -44.00
CA ARG A 825 -15.21 2.28 -43.53
C ARG A 825 -14.44 1.70 -44.72
N ARG A 826 -13.15 1.97 -44.77
CA ARG A 826 -12.15 1.35 -45.62
C ARG A 826 -11.15 0.64 -44.73
N GLU A 827 -10.54 -0.39 -45.29
CA GLU A 827 -9.35 -1.04 -44.76
C GLU A 827 -8.29 -0.84 -45.84
N GLU A 828 -7.20 -0.17 -45.48
CA GLU A 828 -6.11 0.11 -46.41
C GLU A 828 -5.17 -1.09 -46.46
N HIS A 829 -4.75 -1.47 -47.67
CA HIS A 829 -3.80 -2.55 -47.92
C HIS A 829 -2.48 -1.92 -48.38
N GLY A 830 -1.81 -1.23 -47.45
CA GLY A 830 -0.50 -0.62 -47.65
C GLY A 830 0.59 -1.36 -46.88
N GLU A 831 1.84 -1.17 -47.30
CA GLU A 831 3.02 -1.76 -46.67
C GLU A 831 3.38 -1.02 -45.36
N GLY A 832 2.57 -1.22 -44.33
CA GLY A 832 2.76 -0.62 -43.01
C GLY A 832 1.90 -1.28 -41.94
N ASN A 833 2.46 -1.51 -40.75
CA ASN A 833 1.84 -2.35 -39.73
C ASN A 833 0.66 -1.70 -38.95
N ASN A 834 0.31 -0.45 -39.29
CA ASN A 834 -0.73 0.34 -38.59
C ASN A 834 -2.12 0.10 -39.21
N LYS A 835 -2.83 -0.92 -38.70
CA LYS A 835 -4.17 -1.34 -39.17
C LYS A 835 -5.33 -0.44 -38.69
N THR A 836 -5.14 0.88 -38.63
CA THR A 836 -6.21 1.82 -38.29
C THR A 836 -7.22 1.96 -39.43
N PRO A 837 -8.53 1.69 -39.23
CA PRO A 837 -9.54 1.81 -40.28
C PRO A 837 -9.81 3.29 -40.62
N SER A 838 -9.92 3.63 -41.91
CA SER A 838 -10.23 4.99 -42.36
C SER A 838 -11.71 5.11 -42.80
N TYR A 839 -12.34 6.25 -42.52
CA TYR A 839 -13.78 6.45 -42.72
C TYR A 839 -14.05 7.48 -43.82
N SER A 840 -14.22 7.01 -45.06
CA SER A 840 -14.53 7.94 -46.16
C SER A 840 -15.97 8.45 -46.09
N PHE A 841 -16.13 9.77 -45.95
CA PHE A 841 -17.40 10.48 -45.84
C PHE A 841 -18.34 10.17 -47.01
N LYS A 842 -19.66 10.11 -46.77
CA LYS A 842 -20.69 9.85 -47.80
C LYS A 842 -21.90 10.79 -47.71
N HIS A 843 -22.37 11.15 -46.53
CA HIS A 843 -23.55 12.03 -46.37
C HIS A 843 -23.59 12.69 -44.98
N CYS A 844 -24.24 13.84 -44.85
CA CYS A 844 -24.37 14.62 -43.61
C CYS A 844 -25.82 15.05 -43.40
N LEU A 845 -26.46 14.55 -42.34
CA LEU A 845 -27.85 14.90 -41.97
C LEU A 845 -27.82 15.92 -40.82
N LYS A 846 -28.33 17.14 -41.04
CA LYS A 846 -28.39 18.15 -39.96
C LYS A 846 -29.44 17.77 -38.92
N MET A 847 -29.09 17.78 -37.63
CA MET A 847 -29.99 17.32 -36.56
C MET A 847 -31.29 18.13 -36.45
N THR A 848 -31.32 19.36 -36.99
CA THR A 848 -32.53 20.19 -37.12
C THR A 848 -33.62 19.63 -38.03
N ALA A 849 -33.31 18.64 -38.87
CA ALA A 849 -34.25 18.00 -39.80
C ALA A 849 -34.23 16.46 -39.76
N VAL A 850 -33.60 15.87 -38.73
CA VAL A 850 -33.58 14.42 -38.46
C VAL A 850 -34.73 14.05 -37.51
N GLY A 851 -35.37 12.90 -37.78
CA GLY A 851 -36.29 12.23 -36.87
C GLY A 851 -36.08 10.71 -36.87
N ILE A 852 -36.75 10.00 -35.96
CA ILE A 852 -36.59 8.55 -35.74
C ILE A 852 -37.93 7.81 -35.81
N THR A 853 -37.87 6.51 -36.12
CA THR A 853 -38.91 5.52 -35.79
C THR A 853 -38.24 4.39 -35.02
N GLU A 854 -38.59 4.21 -33.74
CA GLU A 854 -37.93 3.23 -32.86
C GLU A 854 -38.14 1.77 -33.30
N ASN A 855 -39.34 1.45 -33.79
CA ASN A 855 -39.79 0.08 -34.03
C ASN A 855 -40.17 -0.15 -35.49
N VAL A 856 -39.39 -0.97 -36.22
CA VAL A 856 -39.75 -1.45 -37.57
C VAL A 856 -40.55 -2.75 -37.45
N LYS A 857 -41.74 -2.80 -38.09
CA LYS A 857 -42.59 -3.99 -38.09
C LYS A 857 -41.85 -5.20 -38.69
N GLY A 858 -41.65 -6.24 -37.89
CA GLY A 858 -41.08 -7.52 -38.30
C GLY A 858 -39.61 -7.75 -37.94
N ASP A 859 -38.88 -6.76 -37.43
CA ASP A 859 -37.52 -6.98 -36.88
C ASP A 859 -37.22 -6.00 -35.73
N VAL A 860 -37.20 -6.52 -34.51
CA VAL A 860 -36.86 -5.78 -33.28
C VAL A 860 -35.40 -5.29 -33.21
N LYS A 861 -34.54 -5.73 -34.14
CA LYS A 861 -33.17 -5.19 -34.31
C LYS A 861 -33.11 -4.07 -35.35
N LYS A 862 -34.24 -3.51 -35.81
CA LYS A 862 -34.30 -2.42 -36.80
C LYS A 862 -35.07 -1.19 -36.30
N PHE A 863 -34.44 -0.04 -36.48
CA PHE A 863 -35.05 1.28 -36.33
C PHE A 863 -34.92 2.10 -37.63
N GLU A 864 -35.65 3.20 -37.77
CA GLU A 864 -35.51 4.13 -38.88
C GLU A 864 -34.91 5.45 -38.39
N VAL A 865 -33.93 5.99 -39.13
CA VAL A 865 -33.59 7.41 -39.10
C VAL A 865 -34.15 8.02 -40.37
N TRP A 866 -34.93 9.09 -40.26
CA TRP A 866 -35.52 9.77 -41.42
C TRP A 866 -35.18 11.25 -41.43
N TYR A 867 -35.09 11.80 -42.64
CA TYR A 867 -34.70 13.20 -42.87
C TYR A 867 -35.80 13.94 -43.62
N SER A 868 -35.90 15.26 -43.40
CA SER A 868 -36.77 16.17 -44.15
C SER A 868 -38.19 15.61 -44.34
N GLY A 869 -38.92 15.39 -43.25
CA GLY A 869 -40.31 14.89 -43.31
C GLY A 869 -40.50 13.46 -43.85
N ARG A 870 -39.44 12.63 -43.86
CA ARG A 870 -39.37 11.29 -44.50
C ARG A 870 -39.28 11.34 -46.03
N GLU A 871 -38.68 12.38 -46.60
CA GLU A 871 -38.20 12.36 -48.00
C GLU A 871 -37.12 11.29 -48.17
N GLU A 872 -36.21 11.19 -47.20
CA GLU A 872 -35.26 10.08 -47.04
C GLU A 872 -35.56 9.27 -45.78
N VAL A 873 -35.46 7.95 -45.87
CA VAL A 873 -35.57 7.01 -44.73
C VAL A 873 -34.43 6.00 -44.79
N TYR A 874 -33.60 6.02 -43.76
CA TYR A 874 -32.50 5.11 -43.51
C TYR A 874 -32.96 4.06 -42.50
N VAL A 875 -33.22 2.83 -42.95
CA VAL A 875 -33.53 1.71 -42.06
C VAL A 875 -32.20 1.14 -41.57
N VAL A 876 -31.98 1.15 -40.25
CA VAL A 876 -30.72 0.79 -39.60
C VAL A 876 -30.93 -0.50 -38.80
N GLN A 877 -30.14 -1.54 -39.10
CA GLN A 877 -30.11 -2.77 -38.30
C GLN A 877 -28.90 -2.80 -37.38
N VAL A 878 -29.17 -3.12 -36.10
CA VAL A 878 -28.17 -3.25 -35.04
C VAL A 878 -27.74 -4.72 -34.87
N ARG A 879 -26.58 -4.93 -34.22
CA ARG A 879 -26.08 -6.29 -33.93
C ARG A 879 -26.73 -6.92 -32.70
N CYS A 880 -27.03 -6.13 -31.66
CA CYS A 880 -27.56 -6.58 -30.36
C CYS A 880 -28.84 -5.83 -29.98
N LEU A 881 -29.77 -6.48 -29.26
CA LEU A 881 -31.03 -5.86 -28.82
C LEU A 881 -30.84 -4.81 -27.71
N ARG A 882 -29.72 -4.81 -26.97
CA ARG A 882 -29.37 -3.69 -26.06
C ARG A 882 -29.09 -2.39 -26.81
N THR A 883 -28.86 -2.48 -28.11
CA THR A 883 -28.75 -1.35 -29.04
C THR A 883 -30.14 -0.88 -29.53
N VAL A 884 -31.25 -1.33 -28.91
CA VAL A 884 -32.64 -0.85 -29.09
C VAL A 884 -33.44 -0.88 -27.76
N GLY A 885 -33.14 0.05 -26.85
CA GLY A 885 -34.16 0.74 -26.02
C GLY A 885 -34.63 0.20 -24.66
N ALA A 886 -35.16 1.13 -23.87
CA ALA A 886 -36.13 0.99 -22.76
C ALA A 886 -36.73 2.40 -22.50
N ARG A 887 -38.04 2.65 -22.46
CA ARG A 887 -39.08 2.08 -21.57
C ARG A 887 -40.47 2.08 -22.23
N THR A 888 -41.40 1.33 -21.63
CA THR A 888 -42.83 1.30 -21.97
C THR A 888 -43.60 2.54 -21.49
N GLY A 889 -44.36 3.19 -22.37
CA GLY A 889 -45.33 4.25 -22.08
C GLY A 889 -46.30 4.48 -23.25
N PRO A 890 -47.50 5.06 -23.03
CA PRO A 890 -48.51 5.22 -24.09
C PRO A 890 -48.16 6.36 -25.09
N PRO A 891 -48.65 6.29 -26.34
CA PRO A 891 -48.18 7.16 -27.42
C PRO A 891 -48.87 8.52 -27.47
N ALA A 892 -48.08 9.60 -27.59
CA ALA A 892 -48.56 10.92 -28.01
C ALA A 892 -47.48 11.66 -28.83
N ILE A 893 -47.82 12.07 -30.05
CA ILE A 893 -46.91 12.83 -30.93
C ILE A 893 -47.14 14.34 -30.72
N LYS A 894 -46.08 15.08 -30.39
CA LYS A 894 -45.90 16.52 -30.66
C LYS A 894 -44.41 16.87 -30.65
N VAL A 895 -44.02 17.94 -31.35
CA VAL A 895 -42.64 18.20 -31.79
C VAL A 895 -42.04 19.43 -31.10
N ASN A 896 -40.72 19.39 -30.87
CA ASN A 896 -39.84 20.40 -30.26
C ASN A 896 -40.06 20.70 -28.76
N PRO A 897 -39.00 21.11 -28.03
CA PRO A 897 -37.56 21.09 -28.37
C PRO A 897 -36.82 19.85 -27.81
N ALA A 898 -37.55 18.83 -27.35
CA ALA A 898 -37.02 17.76 -26.47
C ALA A 898 -36.19 16.64 -27.13
N ASN A 899 -35.78 16.75 -28.40
CA ASN A 899 -35.09 15.67 -29.13
C ASN A 899 -33.76 15.21 -28.47
N TYR A 900 -33.10 16.08 -27.71
CA TYR A 900 -31.89 15.75 -26.94
C TYR A 900 -32.14 14.66 -25.88
N PHE A 901 -33.29 14.69 -25.21
CA PHE A 901 -33.58 13.80 -24.07
C PHE A 901 -33.85 12.35 -24.53
N VAL A 902 -34.43 12.17 -25.72
CA VAL A 902 -34.75 10.85 -26.28
C VAL A 902 -33.49 10.12 -26.76
N PHE A 903 -32.54 10.83 -27.37
CA PHE A 903 -31.25 10.23 -27.76
C PHE A 903 -30.39 9.84 -26.55
N SER A 904 -30.34 10.69 -25.52
CA SER A 904 -29.44 10.52 -24.38
C SER A 904 -29.80 9.34 -23.46
N LEU A 905 -31.06 8.88 -23.46
CA LEU A 905 -31.55 7.80 -22.58
C LEU A 905 -31.64 6.42 -23.26
N PHE A 906 -31.23 6.30 -24.53
CA PHE A 906 -31.50 5.10 -25.34
C PHE A 906 -30.30 4.16 -25.54
N PHE A 907 -29.08 4.54 -25.14
CA PHE A 907 -27.83 3.90 -25.62
C PHE A 907 -26.70 3.70 -24.58
N ASP A 908 -27.01 3.66 -23.28
CA ASP A 908 -26.03 3.24 -22.28
C ASP A 908 -25.70 1.73 -22.39
N PHE A 909 -24.51 1.35 -21.91
CA PHE A 909 -23.93 -0.01 -21.98
C PHE A 909 -23.41 -0.52 -23.35
N CYS A 910 -22.62 0.32 -24.03
CA CYS A 910 -21.61 -0.14 -25.01
C CYS A 910 -20.18 0.23 -24.55
N PHE A 911 -19.75 -0.23 -23.37
CA PHE A 911 -18.40 -0.01 -22.84
C PHE A 911 -17.77 -1.31 -22.34
N LEU A 912 -16.93 -1.92 -23.20
CA LEU A 912 -15.98 -3.03 -23.03
C LEU A 912 -15.85 -3.75 -24.39
N ILE A 913 -15.08 -3.13 -25.31
CA ILE A 913 -14.39 -3.66 -26.52
C ILE A 913 -13.95 -2.43 -27.33
N TYR A 914 -12.75 -1.93 -27.00
CA TYR A 914 -11.65 -1.63 -27.92
C TYR A 914 -10.35 -1.61 -27.09
#